data_AF-A0AAN7QUG1-F1
#
_entry.id   AF-A0AAN7QUG1-F1
#
_cell.length_a   1.000
_cell.length_b   1.000
_cell.length_c   1.000
_cell.angle_alpha   90.00
_cell.angle_beta   90.00
_cell.angle_gamma   90.00
#
_symmetry.space_group_name_H-M   'P 1'
#
loop_
_entity.id
_entity.type
_entity.pdbx_description
1 polymer ?
#
loop_
_entity_poly.entity_id
_entity_poly.type
_entity_poly.pdbx_seq_one_letter_code
_entity_poly.pdbx_strand_id
1 'polypeptide(L)'
;MAAFGLSDFPAVVRWDDPTTLFAPSDASVSLVLLFRPPYPRRTHRSWLLLLLRSSRYSISRSCSSSAATARPLSPSVLGTAADPRLVMSLMLRDAVMRLHSGGFSVLALAMRERFDENATLFAMEDRSVFSDPRNYAVNVWSHIVPIRFLEIADVASPVWGPPSTLEAMTGEESGGDELRWTSRLAQINGYEEQQLEAEEMGKVVAVFIIAVLVLCSADPARSDGSDHRFNEGDAVPLYANKVGPFHNPSETYRYFDLPFCLPAHLKEKKEALGEVLNGDRLVSAPYKLDFLKEKESEVVCKKLLTREEVVRFRTAVIKDYYFQMYYDDLPIWGFIGKVDKDGKDPSDYKYFMYKHIHFDIFYNKDRVIEINVRTDPNALVDLTEDKEVEAEFMYTVKWKETATPFEKRMDKYSQSSSLPHHLEIHWFSIINSCVTVLLLTGFLATILMRVLKNDFVKYAHDEESAEDQEESGWKLIHGDVFRYPKCMSLFAAAVGSGTQLFTLTVFIFVLALVGVFYPYNRGAVFTALVVIYALTSGIAGYTATSFYCQLEGLNWVRNLLLTGCLFCGPLFLTFCFLNTVAIAYTATAALPFGTIVVIVLIWTLVTSPLLVLGGIAGKNSKAEFQAPCRTTKYPREIPPLPWYRGTVPQMAMAGFLPFSAIYIELYYIFASVWGHRIYTIYSILFIVFIILLIVTAFITVALTYFQLAAEDHEWWWRSFLCGGSTGLFIYAYCLYYYYARSDMSGFMQTSFFFGYMACICYGFFLMLGTVGFRAALLFVRHIYRSIKCE
;
A
#
# COMPACT_ATOMS: atom_id res chain seq x y z
N MET A 1 -47.64 24.74 -12.66
CA MET A 1 -48.60 24.53 -13.76
C MET A 1 -48.67 23.03 -14.03
N ALA A 2 -49.87 22.47 -13.83
CA ALA A 2 -50.38 21.15 -14.23
C ALA A 2 -49.72 19.86 -13.70
N ALA A 3 -50.58 19.01 -13.14
CA ALA A 3 -50.38 17.70 -12.53
C ALA A 3 -50.77 16.55 -13.48
N PHE A 4 -50.27 15.33 -13.21
CA PHE A 4 -50.84 13.97 -13.36
C PHE A 4 -49.70 13.00 -12.97
N GLY A 5 -49.79 11.94 -12.15
CA GLY A 5 -50.89 11.06 -11.75
C GLY A 5 -50.40 9.60 -11.96
N LEU A 6 -50.38 8.79 -10.89
CA LEU A 6 -49.94 7.37 -10.75
C LEU A 6 -50.50 6.43 -11.87
N SER A 7 -49.94 5.26 -12.24
CA SER A 7 -49.60 4.06 -11.44
C SER A 7 -48.88 2.97 -12.29
N ASP A 8 -48.42 1.90 -11.62
CA ASP A 8 -48.05 0.55 -12.13
C ASP A 8 -46.55 0.16 -12.14
N PHE A 9 -46.05 -0.13 -10.93
CA PHE A 9 -45.01 -1.14 -10.70
C PHE A 9 -45.66 -2.34 -9.98
N PRO A 10 -45.33 -3.59 -10.36
CA PRO A 10 -45.36 -4.69 -9.42
C PRO A 10 -43.96 -5.25 -9.13
N ALA A 11 -43.61 -5.17 -7.86
CA ALA A 11 -42.91 -6.15 -7.03
C ALA A 11 -41.60 -6.78 -7.54
N VAL A 12 -40.50 -6.27 -6.98
CA VAL A 12 -39.27 -7.03 -6.75
C VAL A 12 -39.54 -8.04 -5.64
N VAL A 13 -39.40 -9.33 -5.93
CA VAL A 13 -39.44 -10.40 -4.91
C VAL A 13 -38.04 -10.99 -4.76
N ARG A 14 -37.49 -10.79 -3.56
CA ARG A 14 -36.24 -11.34 -3.01
C ARG A 14 -36.55 -12.72 -2.41
N TRP A 15 -35.67 -13.71 -2.54
CA TRP A 15 -35.73 -14.93 -1.70
C TRP A 15 -34.33 -15.31 -1.22
N ASP A 16 -34.17 -15.23 0.10
CA ASP A 16 -33.24 -16.01 0.92
C ASP A 16 -33.83 -17.43 1.16
N ASP A 17 -32.97 -18.42 1.43
CA ASP A 17 -33.22 -19.85 1.77
C ASP A 17 -34.24 -20.08 2.94
N PRO A 18 -34.82 -21.28 3.27
CA PRO A 18 -34.28 -22.67 3.18
C PRO A 18 -35.26 -23.87 2.96
N THR A 19 -34.71 -25.07 2.69
CA THR A 19 -35.21 -26.46 2.94
C THR A 19 -36.65 -26.90 2.56
N THR A 20 -36.81 -27.91 1.67
CA THR A 20 -37.38 -29.28 1.97
C THR A 20 -37.77 -30.11 0.71
N LEU A 21 -37.28 -31.36 0.67
CA LEU A 21 -37.83 -32.62 0.15
C LEU A 21 -38.59 -32.73 -1.20
N PHE A 22 -38.02 -33.47 -2.16
CA PHE A 22 -38.43 -34.82 -2.65
C PHE A 22 -37.76 -35.13 -4.01
N ALA A 23 -37.11 -36.29 -4.11
CA ALA A 23 -36.80 -36.97 -5.39
C ALA A 23 -38.00 -37.89 -5.77
N PRO A 24 -38.09 -38.53 -6.96
CA PRO A 24 -37.08 -38.68 -8.03
C PRO A 24 -37.64 -38.54 -9.48
N SER A 25 -36.75 -38.82 -10.46
CA SER A 25 -37.00 -39.20 -11.86
C SER A 25 -37.63 -38.17 -12.82
N ASP A 26 -36.78 -37.45 -13.56
CA ASP A 26 -36.90 -37.34 -15.03
C ASP A 26 -35.66 -36.64 -15.62
N ALA A 27 -35.10 -37.23 -16.67
CA ALA A 27 -33.91 -36.74 -17.35
C ALA A 27 -34.19 -35.40 -18.05
N SER A 28 -33.49 -34.34 -17.66
CA SER A 28 -33.57 -33.04 -18.34
C SER A 28 -32.17 -32.57 -18.73
N VAL A 29 -32.01 -32.27 -20.02
CA VAL A 29 -30.82 -31.58 -20.56
C VAL A 29 -31.12 -30.09 -20.48
N SER A 30 -30.22 -29.34 -19.85
CA SER A 30 -30.29 -27.87 -19.80
C SER A 30 -29.18 -27.30 -20.65
N LEU A 31 -29.55 -26.50 -21.66
CA LEU A 31 -28.62 -25.82 -22.53
C LEU A 31 -28.62 -24.32 -22.21
N VAL A 32 -27.43 -23.75 -21.99
CA VAL A 32 -27.25 -22.31 -21.77
C VAL A 32 -26.45 -21.74 -22.94
N LEU A 33 -27.02 -20.76 -23.64
CA LEU A 33 -26.38 -20.06 -24.74
C LEU A 33 -26.21 -18.57 -24.40
N LEU A 34 -25.00 -18.05 -24.61
CA LEU A 34 -24.64 -16.64 -24.41
C LEU A 34 -24.33 -15.98 -25.75
N PHE A 35 -25.07 -14.92 -26.09
CA PHE A 35 -24.93 -14.19 -27.35
C PHE A 35 -24.45 -12.75 -27.14
N ARG A 36 -23.72 -12.22 -28.12
CA ARG A 36 -23.25 -10.82 -28.16
C ARG A 36 -23.95 -10.03 -29.28
N PRO A 37 -24.52 -8.83 -29.01
CA PRO A 37 -25.24 -8.03 -30.00
C PRO A 37 -24.32 -7.22 -30.96
N PRO A 38 -24.85 -6.68 -32.09
CA PRO A 38 -24.01 -6.34 -33.25
C PRO A 38 -23.32 -4.96 -33.26
N TYR A 39 -23.63 -4.00 -32.37
CA TYR A 39 -22.94 -2.68 -32.38
C TYR A 39 -22.84 -2.00 -30.99
N PRO A 40 -21.77 -1.22 -30.69
CA PRO A 40 -21.56 -0.61 -29.40
C PRO A 40 -22.03 0.85 -29.39
N ARG A 41 -23.15 1.15 -28.71
CA ARG A 41 -23.39 2.49 -28.17
C ARG A 41 -23.86 2.41 -26.72
N ARG A 42 -23.48 3.45 -25.97
CA ARG A 42 -23.44 3.59 -24.51
C ARG A 42 -24.70 3.10 -23.77
N THR A 43 -24.43 2.58 -22.57
CA THR A 43 -25.31 2.43 -21.38
C THR A 43 -26.49 1.46 -21.49
N HIS A 44 -26.21 0.17 -21.33
CA HIS A 44 -26.82 -0.81 -20.40
C HIS A 44 -26.33 -2.22 -20.82
N ARG A 45 -25.73 -2.99 -19.90
CA ARG A 45 -25.34 -4.38 -20.17
C ARG A 45 -26.58 -5.26 -20.12
N SER A 46 -27.17 -5.54 -21.29
CA SER A 46 -28.20 -6.57 -21.42
C SER A 46 -27.60 -7.77 -22.15
N TRP A 47 -27.41 -8.87 -21.43
CA TRP A 47 -27.07 -10.17 -22.00
C TRP A 47 -28.37 -10.95 -22.24
N LEU A 48 -28.52 -11.56 -23.42
CA LEU A 48 -29.65 -12.44 -23.68
C LEU A 48 -29.25 -13.86 -23.28
N LEU A 49 -29.87 -14.38 -22.22
CA LEU A 49 -29.68 -15.76 -21.77
C LEU A 49 -30.87 -16.60 -22.26
N LEU A 50 -30.61 -17.52 -23.18
CA LEU A 50 -31.63 -18.45 -23.67
C LEU A 50 -31.44 -19.80 -22.96
N LEU A 51 -32.44 -20.17 -22.15
CA LEU A 51 -32.55 -21.49 -21.53
C LEU A 51 -33.51 -22.34 -22.34
N LEU A 52 -32.99 -23.32 -23.07
CA LEU A 52 -33.80 -24.31 -23.76
C LEU A 52 -33.87 -25.57 -22.89
N ARG A 53 -35.08 -25.90 -22.44
CA ARG A 53 -35.37 -27.12 -21.69
C ARG A 53 -36.19 -28.06 -22.59
N SER A 54 -35.60 -29.17 -23.01
CA SER A 54 -36.35 -30.22 -23.70
C SER A 54 -37.14 -31.03 -22.67
N SER A 55 -38.46 -30.90 -22.69
CA SER A 55 -39.39 -31.80 -22.01
C SER A 55 -40.12 -32.60 -23.08
N ARG A 56 -40.16 -33.94 -22.94
CA ARG A 56 -41.04 -34.78 -23.75
C ARG A 56 -42.50 -34.44 -23.39
N TYR A 57 -43.17 -33.63 -24.21
CA TYR A 57 -44.61 -33.40 -24.07
C TYR A 57 -45.42 -34.53 -24.73
N SER A 58 -46.23 -35.20 -23.92
CA SER A 58 -47.40 -35.95 -24.37
C SER A 58 -48.48 -34.99 -24.87
N ILE A 59 -49.10 -35.32 -25.99
CA ILE A 59 -50.16 -34.56 -26.65
C ILE A 59 -51.42 -34.52 -25.76
N SER A 60 -51.90 -33.32 -25.40
CA SER A 60 -53.32 -33.10 -25.09
C SER A 60 -53.79 -31.74 -25.63
N ARG A 61 -54.84 -31.80 -26.44
CA ARG A 61 -55.51 -30.70 -27.17
C ARG A 61 -56.07 -29.62 -26.22
N SER A 62 -55.83 -28.35 -26.54
CA SER A 62 -56.87 -27.33 -26.77
C SER A 62 -56.24 -25.93 -26.83
N CYS A 63 -56.16 -25.33 -28.02
CA CYS A 63 -56.27 -23.87 -28.14
C CYS A 63 -56.70 -23.49 -29.56
N SER A 64 -57.88 -22.89 -29.64
CA SER A 64 -58.51 -22.31 -30.82
C SER A 64 -58.01 -20.89 -31.08
N SER A 65 -57.88 -20.54 -32.36
CA SER A 65 -57.81 -19.19 -32.98
C SER A 65 -56.58 -18.32 -32.58
N SER A 66 -55.84 -17.68 -33.48
CA SER A 66 -56.21 -17.01 -34.71
C SER A 66 -54.97 -16.75 -35.60
N ALA A 67 -55.22 -16.72 -36.90
CA ALA A 67 -54.54 -15.96 -37.96
C ALA A 67 -53.14 -16.40 -38.51
N ALA A 68 -53.22 -16.89 -39.76
CA ALA A 68 -52.44 -16.46 -40.94
C ALA A 68 -51.10 -17.17 -41.31
N THR A 69 -51.28 -18.32 -41.99
CA THR A 69 -50.75 -18.66 -43.34
C THR A 69 -49.29 -18.36 -43.71
N ALA A 70 -48.46 -19.42 -43.71
CA ALA A 70 -47.63 -19.83 -44.84
C ALA A 70 -47.45 -21.36 -44.84
N ARG A 71 -47.46 -21.99 -46.03
CA ARG A 71 -47.69 -23.43 -46.28
C ARG A 71 -46.61 -24.39 -45.74
N PRO A 72 -46.98 -25.66 -45.46
CA PRO A 72 -46.11 -26.69 -44.89
C PRO A 72 -45.32 -27.44 -45.98
N LEU A 73 -44.10 -27.86 -45.67
CA LEU A 73 -43.46 -28.98 -46.35
C LEU A 73 -44.02 -30.28 -45.75
N SER A 74 -44.57 -31.13 -46.62
CA SER A 74 -45.11 -32.46 -46.27
C SER A 74 -44.00 -33.44 -45.88
N PRO A 75 -44.27 -34.37 -44.94
CA PRO A 75 -43.28 -35.30 -44.41
C PRO A 75 -43.25 -36.58 -45.26
N SER A 76 -42.18 -36.81 -45.98
CA SER A 76 -41.90 -38.15 -46.50
C SER A 76 -40.42 -38.29 -46.81
N VAL A 77 -39.72 -38.88 -45.84
CA VAL A 77 -38.55 -39.77 -45.92
C VAL A 77 -37.69 -39.50 -44.67
N LEU A 78 -38.08 -40.10 -43.55
CA LEU A 78 -37.21 -40.97 -42.75
C LEU A 78 -38.06 -41.60 -41.64
N GLY A 79 -38.45 -42.85 -41.86
CA GLY A 79 -38.88 -43.72 -40.77
C GLY A 79 -37.66 -44.11 -39.92
N THR A 80 -37.96 -44.65 -38.74
CA THR A 80 -37.05 -45.01 -37.63
C THR A 80 -36.71 -43.83 -36.71
N ALA A 81 -36.86 -44.07 -35.40
CA ALA A 81 -36.72 -43.08 -34.35
C ALA A 81 -35.39 -42.33 -34.49
N ALA A 82 -35.45 -41.07 -34.91
CA ALA A 82 -34.27 -40.22 -34.97
C ALA A 82 -33.71 -40.06 -33.55
N ASP A 83 -32.43 -40.39 -33.39
CA ASP A 83 -31.67 -40.21 -32.16
C ASP A 83 -31.89 -38.77 -31.65
N PRO A 84 -32.34 -38.55 -30.39
CA PRO A 84 -32.60 -37.23 -29.83
C PRO A 84 -31.43 -36.25 -30.02
N ARG A 85 -30.20 -36.79 -30.09
CA ARG A 85 -28.96 -36.04 -30.33
C ARG A 85 -28.89 -35.45 -31.74
N LEU A 86 -29.44 -36.14 -32.74
CA LEU A 86 -29.41 -35.74 -34.15
C LEU A 86 -30.48 -34.68 -34.46
N VAL A 87 -31.65 -34.77 -33.81
CA VAL A 87 -32.69 -33.74 -33.85
C VAL A 87 -32.22 -32.46 -33.14
N MET A 88 -31.59 -32.58 -31.96
CA MET A 88 -31.04 -31.45 -31.22
C MET A 88 -29.91 -30.75 -31.99
N SER A 89 -29.03 -31.51 -32.66
CA SER A 89 -27.99 -31.01 -33.55
C SER A 89 -28.55 -30.18 -34.73
N LEU A 90 -29.59 -30.69 -35.40
CA LEU A 90 -30.23 -29.99 -36.51
C LEU A 90 -30.96 -28.71 -36.06
N MET A 91 -31.62 -28.73 -34.89
CA MET A 91 -32.28 -27.54 -34.33
C MET A 91 -31.27 -26.49 -33.86
N LEU A 92 -30.13 -26.90 -33.28
CA LEU A 92 -29.04 -25.98 -32.94
C LEU A 92 -28.48 -25.31 -34.19
N ARG A 93 -28.27 -26.10 -35.26
CA ARG A 93 -27.71 -25.60 -36.52
C ARG A 93 -28.63 -24.57 -37.17
N ASP A 94 -29.94 -24.81 -37.21
CA ASP A 94 -30.91 -23.85 -37.77
C ASP A 94 -31.03 -22.58 -36.89
N ALA A 95 -31.03 -22.73 -35.56
CA ALA A 95 -31.06 -21.59 -34.63
C ALA A 95 -29.80 -20.71 -34.73
N VAL A 96 -28.62 -21.32 -34.78
CA VAL A 96 -27.33 -20.62 -34.91
C VAL A 96 -27.21 -19.93 -36.27
N MET A 97 -27.67 -20.56 -37.36
CA MET A 97 -27.68 -19.95 -38.70
C MET A 97 -28.60 -18.72 -38.76
N ARG A 98 -29.80 -18.79 -38.16
CA ARG A 98 -30.73 -17.64 -38.10
C ARG A 98 -30.18 -16.48 -37.27
N LEU A 99 -29.51 -16.79 -36.15
CA LEU A 99 -28.86 -15.78 -35.29
C LEU A 99 -27.63 -15.15 -35.94
N HIS A 100 -26.87 -15.92 -36.71
CA HIS A 100 -25.74 -15.41 -37.48
C HIS A 100 -26.20 -14.50 -38.63
N SER A 101 -27.31 -14.86 -39.31
CA SER A 101 -27.93 -13.98 -40.32
C SER A 101 -28.49 -12.67 -39.74
N GLY A 102 -28.76 -12.63 -38.43
CA GLY A 102 -29.15 -11.43 -37.68
C GLY A 102 -27.98 -10.63 -37.07
N GLY A 103 -26.73 -11.02 -37.32
CA GLY A 103 -25.53 -10.29 -36.88
C GLY A 103 -25.02 -10.62 -35.47
N PHE A 104 -25.46 -11.72 -34.86
CA PHE A 104 -24.98 -12.16 -33.53
C PHE A 104 -23.85 -13.20 -33.65
N SER A 105 -22.83 -13.12 -32.77
CA SER A 105 -21.78 -14.15 -32.63
C SER A 105 -21.96 -14.95 -31.34
N VAL A 106 -21.65 -16.26 -31.41
CA VAL A 106 -21.74 -17.21 -30.28
C VAL A 106 -20.41 -17.23 -29.55
N LEU A 107 -20.40 -17.04 -28.23
CA LEU A 107 -19.15 -16.95 -27.46
C LEU A 107 -18.78 -18.25 -26.72
N ALA A 108 -19.76 -19.08 -26.32
CA ALA A 108 -19.52 -20.36 -25.64
C ALA A 108 -20.77 -21.26 -25.66
N LEU A 109 -20.56 -22.58 -25.68
CA LEU A 109 -21.59 -23.60 -25.50
C LEU A 109 -21.22 -24.47 -24.28
N ALA A 110 -22.09 -24.52 -23.27
CA ALA A 110 -21.95 -25.44 -22.15
C ALA A 110 -23.12 -26.43 -22.16
N MET A 111 -22.81 -27.73 -22.24
CA MET A 111 -23.80 -28.80 -22.19
C MET A 111 -23.57 -29.63 -20.93
N ARG A 112 -24.60 -29.76 -20.10
CA ARG A 112 -24.60 -30.62 -18.93
C ARG A 112 -25.65 -31.71 -19.14
N GLU A 113 -25.19 -32.93 -19.41
CA GLU A 113 -26.06 -34.11 -19.48
C GLU A 113 -26.03 -34.78 -18.09
N ARG A 114 -27.22 -35.05 -17.52
CA ARG A 114 -27.35 -35.56 -16.14
C ARG A 114 -27.65 -37.06 -16.18
N PHE A 115 -26.67 -37.84 -16.63
CA PHE A 115 -26.62 -39.29 -16.44
C PHE A 115 -25.19 -39.62 -16.03
N ASP A 116 -25.04 -39.93 -14.74
CA ASP A 116 -23.80 -40.05 -13.96
C ASP A 116 -23.02 -38.76 -13.70
N GLU A 117 -22.74 -38.57 -12.41
CA GLU A 117 -22.06 -37.40 -11.87
C GLU A 117 -20.60 -37.38 -12.32
N ASN A 118 -20.18 -36.23 -12.89
CA ASN A 118 -18.78 -35.76 -13.09
C ASN A 118 -18.26 -35.59 -14.52
N ALA A 119 -19.08 -35.16 -15.47
CA ALA A 119 -18.56 -34.53 -16.69
C ALA A 119 -19.29 -33.20 -17.01
N THR A 120 -18.51 -32.13 -17.17
CA THR A 120 -19.00 -30.84 -17.70
C THR A 120 -18.22 -30.58 -18.98
N LEU A 121 -18.89 -30.63 -20.13
CA LEU A 121 -18.24 -30.42 -21.42
C LEU A 121 -18.19 -28.92 -21.72
N PHE A 122 -16.99 -28.36 -21.82
CA PHE A 122 -16.76 -27.00 -22.32
C PHE A 122 -16.16 -27.10 -23.71
N ALA A 123 -16.89 -26.63 -24.73
CA ALA A 123 -16.35 -26.45 -26.06
C ALA A 123 -16.17 -24.94 -26.30
N MET A 124 -14.92 -24.51 -26.51
CA MET A 124 -14.59 -23.21 -27.07
C MET A 124 -14.29 -23.36 -28.57
N GLU A 125 -14.68 -22.32 -29.30
CA GLU A 125 -14.70 -22.15 -30.75
C GLU A 125 -13.60 -22.91 -31.51
N ASP A 126 -13.92 -24.12 -31.99
CA ASP A 126 -13.09 -24.86 -32.94
C ASP A 126 -13.92 -25.25 -34.17
N ARG A 127 -13.45 -24.83 -35.35
CA ARG A 127 -14.10 -25.13 -36.64
C ARG A 127 -14.06 -26.63 -36.97
N SER A 128 -13.17 -27.39 -36.35
CA SER A 128 -12.98 -28.84 -36.58
C SER A 128 -14.21 -29.69 -36.21
N VAL A 129 -14.97 -29.27 -35.18
CA VAL A 129 -16.18 -29.93 -34.66
C VAL A 129 -17.24 -30.18 -35.74
N PHE A 130 -17.28 -29.33 -36.76
CA PHE A 130 -18.29 -29.37 -37.83
C PHE A 130 -17.79 -30.03 -39.13
N SER A 131 -16.51 -30.42 -39.19
CA SER A 131 -15.89 -30.98 -40.39
C SER A 131 -15.76 -32.51 -40.37
N ASP A 132 -15.47 -33.13 -39.22
CA ASP A 132 -15.42 -34.60 -39.09
C ASP A 132 -15.84 -35.11 -37.69
N PRO A 133 -17.16 -35.31 -37.44
CA PRO A 133 -17.71 -35.56 -36.11
C PRO A 133 -17.30 -36.90 -35.48
N ARG A 134 -16.92 -37.90 -36.30
CA ARG A 134 -16.65 -39.27 -35.80
C ARG A 134 -15.26 -39.40 -35.19
N ASN A 135 -14.24 -38.80 -35.82
CA ASN A 135 -12.87 -38.81 -35.30
C ASN A 135 -12.71 -37.95 -34.05
N TYR A 136 -13.45 -36.84 -33.97
CA TYR A 136 -13.42 -35.97 -32.79
C TYR A 136 -13.95 -36.69 -31.53
N ALA A 137 -15.03 -37.46 -31.66
CA ALA A 137 -15.61 -38.21 -30.53
C ALA A 137 -14.69 -39.34 -30.02
N VAL A 138 -13.93 -39.99 -30.91
CA VAL A 138 -12.99 -41.07 -30.55
C VAL A 138 -11.77 -40.52 -29.81
N ASN A 139 -11.22 -39.38 -30.25
CA ASN A 139 -10.05 -38.76 -29.61
C ASN A 139 -10.34 -38.17 -28.22
N VAL A 140 -11.58 -37.71 -27.99
CA VAL A 140 -12.01 -37.25 -26.66
C VAL A 140 -12.15 -38.41 -25.67
N TRP A 141 -12.62 -39.58 -26.13
CA TRP A 141 -12.71 -40.79 -25.31
C TRP A 141 -11.34 -41.35 -24.91
N SER A 142 -10.30 -41.18 -25.74
CA SER A 142 -8.93 -41.60 -25.41
C SER A 142 -8.22 -40.70 -24.40
N HIS A 143 -8.77 -39.53 -24.07
CA HIS A 143 -8.20 -38.61 -23.08
C HIS A 143 -8.74 -38.82 -21.65
N ILE A 144 -9.52 -39.87 -21.42
CA ILE A 144 -10.02 -40.22 -20.09
C ILE A 144 -9.02 -41.16 -19.40
N VAL A 145 -8.14 -40.62 -18.56
CA VAL A 145 -7.34 -41.42 -17.63
C VAL A 145 -8.20 -41.78 -16.41
N PRO A 146 -8.40 -43.06 -16.09
CA PRO A 146 -9.13 -43.43 -14.88
C PRO A 146 -8.22 -43.35 -13.64
N ILE A 147 -8.60 -42.46 -12.72
CA ILE A 147 -8.33 -42.45 -11.27
C ILE A 147 -6.89 -42.86 -10.85
N ARG A 148 -5.99 -41.87 -10.80
CA ARG A 148 -4.86 -41.82 -9.84
C ARG A 148 -4.48 -40.36 -9.56
N PHE A 149 -4.19 -40.02 -8.31
CA PHE A 149 -3.66 -38.70 -7.96
C PHE A 149 -2.21 -38.60 -8.47
N LEU A 150 -1.94 -37.63 -9.34
CA LEU A 150 -0.61 -37.31 -9.85
C LEU A 150 0.09 -36.36 -8.87
N GLU A 151 1.26 -36.73 -8.37
CA GLU A 151 2.17 -35.83 -7.66
C GLU A 151 3.19 -35.22 -8.63
N ILE A 152 3.75 -34.07 -8.25
CA ILE A 152 4.66 -33.24 -9.07
C ILE A 152 5.90 -33.99 -9.61
N ALA A 153 6.29 -35.11 -9.00
CA ALA A 153 7.43 -35.91 -9.45
C ALA A 153 7.17 -36.73 -10.73
N ASP A 154 5.91 -36.98 -11.11
CA ASP A 154 5.57 -37.79 -12.30
C ASP A 154 5.63 -37.00 -13.63
N VAL A 155 5.89 -35.69 -13.57
CA VAL A 155 5.99 -34.81 -14.76
C VAL A 155 7.43 -34.74 -15.30
N ALA A 156 8.41 -35.31 -14.60
CA ALA A 156 9.84 -35.17 -14.93
C ALA A 156 10.50 -36.47 -15.43
N SER A 157 10.04 -37.05 -16.54
CA SER A 157 10.93 -37.86 -17.42
C SER A 157 10.38 -38.00 -18.85
N PRO A 158 11.17 -37.73 -19.90
CA PRO A 158 10.79 -38.03 -21.27
C PRO A 158 11.34 -39.41 -21.67
N VAL A 159 10.46 -40.37 -21.96
CA VAL A 159 10.85 -41.64 -22.62
C VAL A 159 10.21 -41.66 -24.00
N TRP A 160 10.97 -41.30 -25.03
CA TRP A 160 10.75 -41.78 -26.40
C TRP A 160 12.10 -42.04 -27.08
N GLY A 161 12.32 -43.29 -27.51
CA GLY A 161 13.37 -43.68 -28.45
C GLY A 161 12.98 -43.36 -29.91
N PRO A 162 13.88 -43.54 -30.88
CA PRO A 162 13.76 -42.94 -32.22
C PRO A 162 12.84 -43.74 -33.16
N PRO A 163 12.24 -43.09 -34.19
CA PRO A 163 11.38 -43.76 -35.16
C PRO A 163 12.20 -44.37 -36.29
N SER A 164 11.81 -45.58 -36.70
CA SER A 164 12.27 -46.23 -37.93
C SER A 164 11.31 -45.97 -39.10
N THR A 165 11.91 -45.94 -40.28
CA THR A 165 11.37 -46.03 -41.66
C THR A 165 10.85 -44.74 -42.33
N LEU A 166 11.79 -44.12 -43.06
CA LEU A 166 11.59 -43.37 -44.29
C LEU A 166 11.30 -44.31 -45.46
N GLU A 167 10.31 -43.96 -46.28
CA GLU A 167 10.21 -44.04 -47.74
C GLU A 167 8.84 -43.37 -48.08
N ALA A 168 8.60 -42.57 -49.11
CA ALA A 168 9.38 -41.85 -50.09
C ALA A 168 8.39 -40.91 -50.81
N MET A 169 8.51 -39.59 -50.69
CA MET A 169 8.08 -38.64 -51.74
C MET A 169 8.99 -37.41 -51.69
N THR A 170 9.87 -37.36 -52.67
CA THR A 170 10.77 -36.27 -53.02
C THR A 170 10.00 -35.02 -53.45
N GLY A 171 10.30 -33.89 -52.83
CA GLY A 171 9.95 -32.55 -53.29
C GLY A 171 10.76 -31.53 -52.49
N GLU A 172 11.79 -30.97 -53.12
CA GLU A 172 12.57 -29.84 -52.62
C GLU A 172 11.66 -28.63 -52.34
N GLU A 173 11.77 -28.04 -51.14
CA GLU A 173 11.65 -26.59 -50.94
C GLU A 173 12.19 -26.20 -49.55
N SER A 174 12.53 -24.92 -49.42
CA SER A 174 13.66 -24.35 -48.69
C SER A 174 13.56 -24.28 -47.16
N GLY A 175 14.71 -24.21 -46.49
CA GLY A 175 14.83 -24.06 -45.04
C GLY A 175 14.40 -22.68 -44.53
N GLY A 176 13.17 -22.61 -44.03
CA GLY A 176 12.58 -21.43 -43.41
C GLY A 176 11.87 -21.68 -42.07
N ASP A 177 11.62 -22.94 -41.69
CA ASP A 177 10.75 -23.24 -40.54
C ASP A 177 11.50 -23.54 -39.22
N GLU A 178 12.82 -23.68 -39.24
CA GLU A 178 13.62 -23.95 -38.02
C GLU A 178 13.76 -22.72 -37.10
N LEU A 179 13.69 -21.50 -37.65
CA LEU A 179 13.70 -20.22 -36.92
C LEU A 179 12.34 -19.83 -36.31
N ARG A 180 11.24 -20.43 -36.79
CA ARG A 180 9.87 -20.11 -36.34
C ARG A 180 9.49 -20.87 -35.06
N TRP A 181 10.12 -22.03 -34.82
CA TRP A 181 9.93 -22.81 -33.61
C TRP A 181 10.80 -22.30 -32.44
N THR A 182 12.02 -21.83 -32.70
CA THR A 182 12.91 -21.23 -31.69
C THR A 182 12.35 -19.92 -31.13
N SER A 183 11.69 -19.12 -31.97
CA SER A 183 11.03 -17.85 -31.57
C SER A 183 9.77 -18.06 -30.73
N ARG A 184 8.94 -19.09 -31.01
CA ARG A 184 7.78 -19.42 -30.16
C ARG A 184 8.18 -20.05 -28.82
N LEU A 185 9.24 -20.85 -28.78
CA LEU A 185 9.78 -21.41 -27.54
C LEU A 185 10.41 -20.31 -26.64
N ALA A 186 11.07 -19.31 -27.23
CA ALA A 186 11.55 -18.14 -26.50
C ALA A 186 10.41 -17.26 -25.91
N GLN A 187 9.26 -17.23 -26.59
CA GLN A 187 8.09 -16.45 -26.17
C GLN A 187 7.31 -17.10 -25.02
N ILE A 188 7.32 -18.43 -24.92
CA ILE A 188 6.74 -19.20 -23.80
C ILE A 188 7.67 -19.15 -22.59
N ASN A 189 8.99 -19.32 -22.79
CA ASN A 189 9.99 -19.21 -21.71
C ASN A 189 10.02 -17.81 -21.07
N GLY A 190 9.80 -16.73 -21.83
CA GLY A 190 9.78 -15.36 -21.30
C GLY A 190 8.54 -15.00 -20.48
N TYR A 191 7.40 -15.66 -20.71
CA TYR A 191 6.20 -15.52 -19.86
C TYR A 191 6.34 -16.35 -18.58
N GLU A 192 6.94 -17.54 -18.67
CA GLU A 192 7.32 -18.33 -17.50
C GLU A 192 8.38 -17.63 -16.65
N GLU A 193 9.38 -16.93 -17.21
CA GLU A 193 10.40 -16.18 -16.45
C GLU A 193 9.83 -14.99 -15.65
N GLN A 194 8.84 -14.26 -16.17
CA GLN A 194 8.19 -13.17 -15.43
C GLN A 194 7.24 -13.70 -14.33
N GLN A 195 6.61 -14.86 -14.56
CA GLN A 195 5.90 -15.56 -13.50
C GLN A 195 6.85 -16.15 -12.47
N LEU A 196 8.02 -16.66 -12.87
CA LEU A 196 9.05 -17.21 -11.97
C LEU A 196 9.68 -16.11 -11.10
N GLU A 197 9.95 -14.91 -11.63
CA GLU A 197 10.42 -13.76 -10.84
C GLU A 197 9.34 -13.27 -9.86
N ALA A 198 8.07 -13.26 -10.26
CA ALA A 198 6.94 -12.91 -9.37
C ALA A 198 6.67 -14.00 -8.32
N GLU A 199 6.91 -15.28 -8.65
CA GLU A 199 6.74 -16.44 -7.78
C GLU A 199 7.95 -16.61 -6.84
N GLU A 200 9.18 -16.33 -7.26
CA GLU A 200 10.40 -16.26 -6.43
C GLU A 200 10.31 -15.08 -5.48
N MET A 201 9.91 -13.90 -5.96
CA MET A 201 9.64 -12.74 -5.10
C MET A 201 8.47 -13.02 -4.17
N GLY A 202 7.43 -13.73 -4.63
CA GLY A 202 6.32 -14.22 -3.83
C GLY A 202 6.74 -15.25 -2.78
N LYS A 203 7.70 -16.14 -3.08
CA LYS A 203 8.28 -17.13 -2.16
C LYS A 203 9.20 -16.47 -1.14
N VAL A 204 10.03 -15.51 -1.54
CA VAL A 204 10.86 -14.72 -0.62
C VAL A 204 9.99 -13.86 0.28
N VAL A 205 8.96 -13.19 -0.26
CA VAL A 205 7.97 -12.42 0.50
C VAL A 205 7.15 -13.34 1.39
N ALA A 206 6.76 -14.54 0.95
CA ALA A 206 6.04 -15.52 1.77
C ALA A 206 6.95 -16.09 2.87
N VAL A 207 8.21 -16.42 2.59
CA VAL A 207 9.20 -16.85 3.59
C VAL A 207 9.49 -15.72 4.57
N PHE A 208 9.50 -14.46 4.13
CA PHE A 208 9.61 -13.30 5.01
C PHE A 208 8.34 -13.05 5.82
N ILE A 209 7.15 -13.19 5.23
CA ILE A 209 5.86 -13.08 5.93
C ILE A 209 5.74 -14.21 6.93
N ILE A 210 6.18 -15.43 6.60
CA ILE A 210 6.27 -16.57 7.50
C ILE A 210 7.33 -16.31 8.57
N ALA A 211 8.49 -15.76 8.25
CA ALA A 211 9.52 -15.41 9.22
C ALA A 211 9.07 -14.29 10.17
N VAL A 212 8.32 -13.30 9.67
CA VAL A 212 7.70 -12.23 10.45
C VAL A 212 6.54 -12.78 11.27
N LEU A 213 5.71 -13.67 10.73
CA LEU A 213 4.66 -14.38 11.45
C LEU A 213 5.23 -15.35 12.49
N VAL A 214 6.42 -15.93 12.25
CA VAL A 214 7.17 -16.79 13.19
C VAL A 214 7.89 -15.95 14.25
N LEU A 215 8.34 -14.75 13.92
CA LEU A 215 8.83 -13.76 14.89
C LEU A 215 7.68 -13.13 15.70
N CYS A 216 6.47 -13.08 15.14
CA CYS A 216 5.25 -12.66 15.83
C CYS A 216 4.57 -13.81 16.59
N SER A 217 4.83 -15.08 16.26
CA SER A 217 4.33 -16.27 16.95
C SER A 217 5.35 -16.94 17.86
N ALA A 218 6.58 -16.43 17.89
CA ALA A 218 7.42 -16.54 19.06
C ALA A 218 6.75 -15.71 20.15
N ASP A 219 5.84 -16.36 20.89
CA ASP A 219 5.40 -15.86 22.18
C ASP A 219 6.64 -15.35 22.91
N PRO A 220 6.68 -14.10 23.37
CA PRO A 220 7.48 -13.82 24.53
C PRO A 220 6.79 -14.61 25.66
N ALA A 221 7.16 -15.89 25.81
CA ALA A 221 7.24 -16.55 27.10
C ALA A 221 8.37 -15.86 27.89
N ARG A 222 8.19 -14.56 28.09
CA ARG A 222 8.79 -13.75 29.13
C ARG A 222 7.58 -13.25 29.91
N SER A 223 7.07 -14.15 30.74
CA SER A 223 6.30 -13.79 31.92
C SER A 223 7.11 -12.73 32.65
N ASP A 224 6.66 -11.48 32.58
CA ASP A 224 7.03 -10.45 33.54
C ASP A 224 5.91 -9.39 33.62
N GLY A 225 4.98 -9.62 34.55
CA GLY A 225 4.43 -8.60 35.44
C GLY A 225 3.50 -7.51 34.89
N SER A 226 2.25 -7.85 34.54
CA SER A 226 1.05 -7.30 35.20
C SER A 226 -0.21 -7.82 34.49
N ASP A 227 -0.99 -8.70 35.12
CA ASP A 227 -2.31 -9.10 34.61
C ASP A 227 -3.33 -7.94 34.55
N HIS A 228 -2.89 -6.70 34.83
CA HIS A 228 -3.68 -5.49 35.04
C HIS A 228 -4.85 -5.70 36.01
N ARG A 229 -4.67 -6.64 36.94
CA ARG A 229 -5.60 -7.00 38.01
C ARG A 229 -5.04 -6.50 39.33
N PHE A 230 -5.87 -5.81 40.10
CA PHE A 230 -5.51 -5.20 41.36
C PHE A 230 -6.55 -5.57 42.42
N ASN A 231 -6.09 -5.88 43.63
CA ASN A 231 -6.94 -5.99 44.80
C ASN A 231 -7.10 -4.62 45.46
N GLU A 232 -8.13 -4.48 46.30
CA GLU A 232 -8.35 -3.25 47.08
C GLU A 232 -7.11 -2.90 47.91
N GLY A 233 -6.63 -1.67 47.76
CA GLY A 233 -5.43 -1.17 48.44
C GLY A 233 -4.10 -1.52 47.76
N ASP A 234 -4.09 -2.27 46.66
CA ASP A 234 -2.86 -2.54 45.91
C ASP A 234 -2.30 -1.25 45.28
N ALA A 235 -0.97 -1.12 45.30
CA ALA A 235 -0.28 0.01 44.69
C ALA A 235 -0.26 -0.13 43.17
N VAL A 236 -1.00 0.73 42.46
CA VAL A 236 -1.02 0.77 41.00
C VAL A 236 0.13 1.68 40.51
N PRO A 237 0.95 1.22 39.55
CA PRO A 237 2.11 1.99 39.11
C PRO A 237 1.72 3.27 38.37
N LEU A 238 2.26 4.40 38.86
CA LEU A 238 2.19 5.73 38.22
C LEU A 238 3.60 6.21 37.86
N TYR A 239 3.85 6.46 36.58
CA TYR A 239 5.12 6.95 36.07
C TYR A 239 4.97 8.32 35.45
N ALA A 240 5.78 9.29 35.88
CA ALA A 240 5.94 10.55 35.17
C ALA A 240 6.90 10.35 33.99
N ASN A 241 6.60 10.97 32.85
CA ASN A 241 7.39 10.82 31.62
C ASN A 241 8.15 12.12 31.30
N LYS A 242 7.45 13.07 30.68
CA LYS A 242 8.06 14.27 30.12
C LYS A 242 7.17 15.50 30.26
N VAL A 243 7.81 16.65 30.15
CA VAL A 243 7.19 17.98 30.08
C VAL A 243 7.74 18.71 28.87
N GLY A 244 6.94 19.58 28.26
CA GLY A 244 7.39 20.36 27.10
C GLY A 244 6.36 21.39 26.66
N PRO A 245 6.75 22.33 25.79
CA PRO A 245 5.82 23.30 25.23
C PRO A 245 4.78 22.58 24.38
N PHE A 246 3.50 22.92 24.55
CA PHE A 246 2.42 22.27 23.78
C PHE A 246 2.59 22.47 22.26
N HIS A 247 3.02 23.66 21.83
CA HIS A 247 3.20 23.96 20.41
C HIS A 247 4.49 23.39 19.79
N ASN A 248 5.44 22.90 20.61
CA ASN A 248 6.72 22.34 20.16
C ASN A 248 6.89 20.88 20.65
N PRO A 249 6.30 19.89 19.97
CA PRO A 249 6.26 18.51 20.48
C PRO A 249 7.60 17.79 20.53
N SER A 250 8.62 18.23 19.78
CA SER A 250 9.96 17.61 19.82
C SER A 250 10.82 18.15 20.96
N GLU A 251 10.49 19.33 21.47
CA GLU A 251 11.15 19.96 22.61
C GLU A 251 10.56 19.37 23.91
N THR A 252 11.10 18.22 24.34
CA THR A 252 10.66 17.53 25.54
C THR A 252 11.78 17.43 26.57
N TYR A 253 11.43 17.54 27.85
CA TYR A 253 12.32 17.51 29.01
C TYR A 253 11.77 16.52 30.04
N ARG A 254 12.60 16.06 30.99
CA ARG A 254 12.13 15.14 32.02
C ARG A 254 11.17 15.88 32.96
N TYR A 255 10.18 15.17 33.48
CA TYR A 255 9.18 15.76 34.36
C TYR A 255 9.79 16.54 35.55
N PHE A 256 10.84 15.98 36.17
CA PHE A 256 11.54 16.59 37.31
C PHE A 256 12.65 17.59 36.94
N ASP A 257 12.84 17.93 35.65
CA ASP A 257 13.69 19.07 35.28
C ASP A 257 12.99 20.40 35.66
N LEU A 258 11.66 20.38 35.78
CA LEU A 258 10.91 21.43 36.46
C LEU A 258 10.90 21.20 37.98
N PRO A 259 10.85 22.28 38.79
CA PRO A 259 11.05 22.20 40.25
C PRO A 259 9.85 21.66 41.04
N PHE A 260 9.23 20.57 40.57
CA PHE A 260 8.21 19.79 41.27
C PHE A 260 8.77 19.02 42.48
N CYS A 261 7.87 18.39 43.25
CA CYS A 261 8.23 17.52 44.38
C CYS A 261 8.96 16.25 43.90
N LEU A 262 10.22 16.05 44.28
CA LEU A 262 10.91 14.78 44.06
C LEU A 262 10.54 13.75 45.15
N PRO A 263 10.29 12.47 44.78
CA PRO A 263 10.17 11.39 45.75
C PRO A 263 11.53 11.04 46.39
N ALA A 264 11.52 10.50 47.61
CA ALA A 264 12.73 10.12 48.34
C ALA A 264 13.55 9.01 47.64
N HIS A 265 12.88 8.10 46.95
CA HIS A 265 13.51 7.07 46.11
C HIS A 265 12.92 7.14 44.71
N LEU A 266 13.75 7.49 43.73
CA LEU A 266 13.36 7.62 42.34
C LEU A 266 13.59 6.27 41.65
N LYS A 267 12.50 5.55 41.35
CA LYS A 267 12.55 4.27 40.66
C LYS A 267 12.34 4.50 39.17
N GLU A 268 13.38 4.27 38.38
CA GLU A 268 13.32 4.31 36.92
C GLU A 268 12.72 3.00 36.38
N LYS A 269 11.78 3.10 35.43
CA LYS A 269 11.27 1.94 34.69
C LYS A 269 12.19 1.69 33.51
N LYS A 270 12.63 0.44 33.33
CA LYS A 270 13.41 0.05 32.13
C LYS A 270 12.53 0.17 30.90
N GLU A 271 12.92 1.03 29.95
CA GLU A 271 12.17 1.24 28.72
C GLU A 271 12.60 0.27 27.59
N ALA A 272 11.66 -0.07 26.72
CA ALA A 272 11.94 -0.81 25.50
C ALA A 272 12.65 0.09 24.46
N LEU A 273 13.33 -0.51 23.47
CA LEU A 273 14.09 0.25 22.45
C LEU A 273 13.24 1.33 21.78
N GLY A 274 11.98 1.04 21.43
CA GLY A 274 11.09 2.00 20.78
C GLY A 274 10.59 3.10 21.71
N GLU A 275 10.45 2.83 23.00
CA GLU A 275 10.09 3.83 24.01
C GLU A 275 11.25 4.83 24.18
N VAL A 276 12.49 4.33 24.19
CA VAL A 276 13.69 5.19 24.22
C VAL A 276 13.80 6.02 22.94
N LEU A 277 13.50 5.44 21.77
CA LEU A 277 13.48 6.16 20.49
C LEU A 277 12.39 7.25 20.43
N ASN A 278 11.28 7.04 21.12
CA ASN A 278 10.20 8.02 21.29
C ASN A 278 10.56 9.14 22.31
N GLY A 279 11.71 9.03 22.97
CA GLY A 279 12.17 9.96 24.01
C GLY A 279 11.44 9.79 25.34
N ASP A 280 10.88 8.62 25.63
CA ASP A 280 10.22 8.36 26.91
C ASP A 280 11.27 8.08 28.00
N ARG A 281 11.02 8.67 29.18
CA ARG A 281 11.88 8.62 30.38
C ARG A 281 10.99 8.41 31.61
N LEU A 282 10.72 7.16 31.94
CA LEU A 282 9.67 6.82 32.90
C LEU A 282 10.22 6.71 34.32
N VAL A 283 9.74 7.59 35.19
CA VAL A 283 10.18 7.70 36.58
C VAL A 283 8.99 7.65 37.53
N SER A 284 9.13 6.99 38.68
CA SER A 284 8.03 6.90 39.67
C SER A 284 7.55 8.28 40.12
N ALA A 285 6.25 8.54 39.99
CA ALA A 285 5.65 9.80 40.43
C ALA A 285 5.38 9.80 41.95
N PRO A 286 5.34 10.96 42.63
CA PRO A 286 5.16 11.04 44.08
C PRO A 286 3.70 10.84 44.56
N TYR A 287 2.74 10.67 43.63
CA TYR A 287 1.32 10.49 43.95
C TYR A 287 1.01 9.01 44.22
N LYS A 288 0.40 8.72 45.38
CA LYS A 288 0.00 7.35 45.75
C LYS A 288 -1.46 7.11 45.39
N LEU A 289 -1.68 6.50 44.23
CA LEU A 289 -2.99 6.18 43.66
C LEU A 289 -3.32 4.68 43.88
N ASP A 290 -3.46 4.28 45.15
CA ASP A 290 -3.76 2.90 45.53
C ASP A 290 -5.18 2.51 45.06
N PHE A 291 -5.36 1.26 44.62
CA PHE A 291 -6.60 0.79 44.01
C PHE A 291 -7.80 0.90 44.98
N LEU A 292 -8.89 1.51 44.52
CA LEU A 292 -10.13 1.78 45.28
C LEU A 292 -9.98 2.65 46.54
N LYS A 293 -8.83 3.30 46.72
CA LYS A 293 -8.60 4.20 47.87
C LYS A 293 -8.78 5.65 47.47
N GLU A 294 -9.90 6.24 47.88
CA GLU A 294 -10.17 7.65 47.69
C GLU A 294 -9.35 8.55 48.63
N LYS A 295 -9.00 9.73 48.14
CA LYS A 295 -8.23 10.72 48.90
C LYS A 295 -8.70 12.12 48.55
N GLU A 296 -8.95 12.95 49.55
CA GLU A 296 -9.31 14.35 49.36
C GLU A 296 -8.17 15.26 49.80
N SER A 297 -7.65 16.07 48.88
CA SER A 297 -6.67 17.12 49.14
C SER A 297 -5.44 16.64 49.93
N GLU A 298 -4.88 15.49 49.55
CA GLU A 298 -3.65 15.00 50.17
C GLU A 298 -2.47 15.87 49.71
N VAL A 299 -1.65 16.31 50.67
CA VAL A 299 -0.47 17.12 50.40
C VAL A 299 0.67 16.21 49.95
N VAL A 300 1.21 16.47 48.75
CA VAL A 300 2.39 15.77 48.23
C VAL A 300 3.64 16.31 48.90
N CYS A 301 3.85 17.62 48.80
CA CYS A 301 4.93 18.33 49.47
C CYS A 301 4.62 19.82 49.59
N LYS A 302 5.24 20.46 50.59
CA LYS A 302 5.33 21.92 50.70
C LYS A 302 6.73 22.33 50.24
N LYS A 303 6.80 23.27 49.29
CA LYS A 303 8.06 23.75 48.75
C LYS A 303 8.06 25.27 48.70
N LEU A 304 9.12 25.87 49.23
CA LEU A 304 9.42 27.28 49.03
C LEU A 304 10.14 27.41 47.69
N LEU A 305 9.48 28.01 46.69
CA LEU A 305 10.06 28.22 45.37
C LEU A 305 11.00 29.43 45.43
N THR A 306 12.25 29.21 45.02
CA THR A 306 13.23 30.28 44.86
C THR A 306 12.86 31.18 43.67
N ARG A 307 13.42 32.39 43.61
CA ARG A 307 13.16 33.33 42.50
C ARG A 307 13.47 32.72 41.14
N GLU A 308 14.55 31.94 41.02
CA GLU A 308 14.92 31.25 39.79
C GLU A 308 13.89 30.17 39.40
N GLU A 309 13.38 29.41 40.36
CA GLU A 309 12.37 28.37 40.12
C GLU A 309 11.03 28.99 39.71
N VAL A 310 10.66 30.13 40.31
CA VAL A 310 9.46 30.90 39.91
C VAL A 310 9.58 31.37 38.45
N VAL A 311 10.75 31.89 38.05
CA VAL A 311 11.00 32.29 36.65
C VAL A 311 10.93 31.10 35.70
N ARG A 312 11.44 29.91 36.09
CA ARG A 312 11.32 28.69 35.28
C ARG A 312 9.86 28.27 35.09
N PHE A 313 9.06 28.24 36.16
CA PHE A 313 7.64 27.95 36.05
C PHE A 313 6.88 29.02 35.25
N ARG A 314 7.16 30.30 35.45
CA ARG A 314 6.55 31.37 34.65
C ARG A 314 6.85 31.19 33.17
N THR A 315 8.10 30.87 32.82
CA THR A 315 8.50 30.60 31.43
C THR A 315 7.77 29.38 30.85
N ALA A 316 7.59 28.33 31.66
CA ALA A 316 6.83 27.15 31.26
C ALA A 316 5.33 27.48 31.03
N VAL A 317 4.73 28.33 31.87
CA VAL A 317 3.34 28.80 31.71
C VAL A 317 3.18 29.68 30.47
N ILE A 318 4.14 30.59 30.20
CA ILE A 318 4.13 31.43 28.99
C ILE A 318 4.12 30.60 27.70
N LYS A 319 4.81 29.45 27.73
CA LYS A 319 4.96 28.54 26.59
C LYS A 319 3.92 27.40 26.58
N ASP A 320 2.87 27.48 27.42
CA ASP A 320 1.83 26.47 27.56
C ASP A 320 2.40 25.06 27.76
N TYR A 321 3.28 24.89 28.74
CA TYR A 321 3.87 23.58 29.02
C TYR A 321 2.79 22.59 29.48
N TYR A 322 2.86 21.40 28.89
CA TYR A 322 2.09 20.24 29.34
C TYR A 322 3.02 19.24 30.03
N PHE A 323 2.44 18.41 30.88
CA PHE A 323 3.07 17.22 31.42
C PHE A 323 2.41 15.97 30.87
N GLN A 324 3.18 14.89 30.78
CA GLN A 324 2.70 13.56 30.43
C GLN A 324 3.09 12.57 31.53
N MET A 325 2.13 11.74 31.96
CA MET A 325 2.36 10.62 32.86
C MET A 325 1.61 9.38 32.37
N TYR A 326 1.89 8.23 32.97
CA TYR A 326 1.25 6.96 32.67
C TYR A 326 0.80 6.28 33.96
N TYR A 327 -0.48 5.91 34.02
CA TYR A 327 -1.07 5.15 35.12
C TYR A 327 -1.61 3.83 34.58
N ASP A 328 -1.08 2.69 35.05
CA ASP A 328 -1.43 1.38 34.49
C ASP A 328 -1.29 1.32 32.94
N ASP A 329 -0.23 1.96 32.43
CA ASP A 329 0.07 2.21 31.00
C ASP A 329 -0.97 3.07 30.24
N LEU A 330 -1.98 3.63 30.92
CA LEU A 330 -2.87 4.65 30.36
C LEU A 330 -2.21 6.02 30.41
N PRO A 331 -2.09 6.74 29.28
CA PRO A 331 -1.51 8.07 29.29
C PRO A 331 -2.47 9.10 29.88
N ILE A 332 -1.87 10.09 30.53
CA ILE A 332 -2.53 11.27 31.03
C ILE A 332 -1.70 12.51 30.68
N TRP A 333 -2.42 13.58 30.35
CA TRP A 333 -1.82 14.87 30.03
C TRP A 333 -2.54 15.98 30.80
N GLY A 334 -1.79 17.02 31.15
CA GLY A 334 -2.34 18.22 31.77
C GLY A 334 -1.42 19.41 31.57
N PHE A 335 -1.98 20.62 31.66
CA PHE A 335 -1.20 21.86 31.61
C PHE A 335 -0.66 22.20 33.00
N ILE A 336 0.51 22.83 33.03
CA ILE A 336 1.16 23.23 34.29
C ILE A 336 0.52 24.49 34.89
N GLY A 337 0.00 25.37 34.05
CA GLY A 337 -0.62 26.61 34.48
C GLY A 337 -1.48 27.25 33.40
N LYS A 338 -1.92 28.47 33.66
CA LYS A 338 -2.66 29.30 32.71
C LYS A 338 -2.16 30.74 32.76
N VAL A 339 -2.24 31.40 31.60
CA VAL A 339 -2.06 32.85 31.50
C VAL A 339 -3.43 33.50 31.52
N ASP A 340 -3.62 34.44 32.44
CA ASP A 340 -4.82 35.26 32.49
C ASP A 340 -4.60 36.55 31.68
N LYS A 341 -5.43 36.73 30.64
CA LYS A 341 -5.31 37.80 29.64
C LYS A 341 -6.41 38.86 29.78
N ASP A 342 -6.93 39.05 30.99
CA ASP A 342 -7.99 40.04 31.27
C ASP A 342 -7.53 41.50 31.02
N GLY A 343 -6.23 41.76 31.01
CA GLY A 343 -5.65 43.07 30.67
C GLY A 343 -5.55 43.34 29.16
N LYS A 344 -5.86 44.57 28.73
CA LYS A 344 -5.75 44.99 27.32
C LYS A 344 -4.31 45.10 26.84
N ASP A 345 -3.36 45.31 27.74
CA ASP A 345 -1.92 45.43 27.45
C ASP A 345 -1.15 44.19 27.93
N PRO A 346 -0.08 43.77 27.21
CA PRO A 346 0.73 42.59 27.58
C PRO A 346 1.39 42.67 28.96
N SER A 347 1.52 43.87 29.52
CA SER A 347 2.09 44.12 30.85
C SER A 347 1.17 43.73 32.01
N ASP A 348 -0.13 43.58 31.75
CA ASP A 348 -1.13 43.25 32.77
C ASP A 348 -1.42 41.75 32.86
N TYR A 349 -0.70 40.93 32.09
CA TYR A 349 -0.88 39.48 32.09
C TYR A 349 -0.43 38.88 33.42
N LYS A 350 -1.32 38.11 34.04
CA LYS A 350 -1.03 37.37 35.27
C LYS A 350 -0.72 35.92 34.94
N TYR A 351 0.30 35.39 35.59
CA TYR A 351 0.79 34.04 35.36
C TYR A 351 0.46 33.16 36.55
N PHE A 352 -0.36 32.13 36.32
CA PHE A 352 -0.81 31.23 37.38
C PHE A 352 -0.35 29.81 37.14
N MET A 353 0.14 29.15 38.18
CA MET A 353 0.45 27.71 38.19
C MET A 353 -0.63 26.94 38.96
N TYR A 354 -0.99 25.76 38.44
CA TYR A 354 -1.89 24.85 39.15
C TYR A 354 -1.13 24.09 40.24
N LYS A 355 -1.61 24.17 41.49
CA LYS A 355 -1.03 23.41 42.61
C LYS A 355 -1.81 22.15 42.99
N HIS A 356 -3.05 22.00 42.52
CA HIS A 356 -3.93 20.89 42.88
C HIS A 356 -4.37 20.08 41.65
N ILE A 357 -4.02 18.80 41.63
CA ILE A 357 -4.39 17.85 40.57
C ILE A 357 -5.48 16.88 41.08
N HIS A 358 -6.58 16.78 40.35
CA HIS A 358 -7.64 15.80 40.58
C HIS A 358 -7.49 14.63 39.61
N PHE A 359 -7.39 13.43 40.17
CA PHE A 359 -7.41 12.16 39.45
C PHE A 359 -8.80 11.54 39.59
N ASP A 360 -9.55 11.49 38.50
CA ASP A 360 -10.81 10.77 38.39
C ASP A 360 -10.50 9.42 37.71
N ILE A 361 -10.49 8.33 38.50
CA ILE A 361 -10.14 6.99 38.02
C ILE A 361 -11.41 6.16 37.90
N PHE A 362 -11.56 5.51 36.74
CA PHE A 362 -12.65 4.63 36.43
C PHE A 362 -12.19 3.18 36.40
N TYR A 363 -12.93 2.31 37.06
CA TYR A 363 -12.59 0.90 37.20
C TYR A 363 -13.77 0.00 36.86
N ASN A 364 -13.46 -1.23 36.46
CA ASN A 364 -14.44 -2.29 36.28
C ASN A 364 -13.90 -3.55 36.95
N LYS A 365 -14.57 -4.01 38.01
CA LYS A 365 -14.12 -5.13 38.85
C LYS A 365 -12.71 -4.90 39.41
N ASP A 366 -11.75 -5.75 39.03
CA ASP A 366 -10.35 -5.75 39.47
C ASP A 366 -9.42 -4.98 38.54
N ARG A 367 -9.95 -4.22 37.56
CA ARG A 367 -9.13 -3.57 36.53
C ARG A 367 -9.40 -2.08 36.39
N VAL A 368 -8.33 -1.33 36.14
CA VAL A 368 -8.40 0.10 35.78
C VAL A 368 -8.75 0.23 34.30
N ILE A 369 -9.76 1.03 34.01
CA ILE A 369 -10.27 1.22 32.65
C ILE A 369 -9.90 2.60 32.11
N GLU A 370 -10.14 3.65 32.88
CA GLU A 370 -9.93 5.01 32.41
C GLU A 370 -9.38 5.89 33.54
N ILE A 371 -8.55 6.85 33.19
CA ILE A 371 -8.11 7.90 34.10
C ILE A 371 -8.32 9.26 33.44
N ASN A 372 -8.82 10.21 34.22
CA ASN A 372 -8.99 11.61 33.85
C ASN A 372 -8.23 12.48 34.83
N VAL A 373 -7.51 13.46 34.29
CA VAL A 373 -6.80 14.46 35.09
C VAL A 373 -7.49 15.80 34.90
N ARG A 374 -7.80 16.45 36.02
CA ARG A 374 -8.36 17.81 36.05
C ARG A 374 -7.53 18.65 37.00
N THR A 375 -7.18 19.85 36.59
CA THR A 375 -6.52 20.83 37.48
C THR A 375 -7.57 21.75 38.08
N ASP A 376 -7.53 21.99 39.39
CA ASP A 376 -8.50 22.87 40.04
C ASP A 376 -8.28 24.34 39.62
N PRO A 377 -9.25 25.01 38.99
CA PRO A 377 -9.13 26.41 38.63
C PRO A 377 -9.06 27.36 39.84
N ASN A 378 -9.45 26.91 41.03
CA ASN A 378 -9.43 27.73 42.26
C ASN A 378 -8.11 27.60 43.03
N ALA A 379 -7.37 26.50 42.83
CA ALA A 379 -6.10 26.26 43.49
C ALA A 379 -4.93 26.74 42.63
N LEU A 380 -4.78 28.07 42.56
CA LEU A 380 -3.75 28.74 41.77
C LEU A 380 -2.63 29.30 42.66
N VAL A 381 -1.43 29.34 42.12
CA VAL A 381 -0.28 30.06 42.68
C VAL A 381 0.09 31.17 41.70
N ASP A 382 0.09 32.41 42.18
CA ASP A 382 0.51 33.57 41.38
C ASP A 382 2.04 33.59 41.26
N LEU A 383 2.52 33.57 40.02
CA LEU A 383 3.93 33.60 39.66
C LEU A 383 4.33 34.92 39.00
N THR A 384 3.48 35.95 39.02
CA THR A 384 3.68 37.19 38.24
C THR A 384 4.89 38.00 38.73
N GLU A 385 5.16 38.00 40.03
CA GLU A 385 6.29 38.72 40.63
C GLU A 385 7.52 37.82 40.84
N ASP A 386 8.73 38.39 40.73
CA ASP A 386 10.01 37.69 40.98
C ASP A 386 10.34 37.58 42.47
N LYS A 387 9.41 36.98 43.23
CA LYS A 387 9.52 36.79 44.67
C LYS A 387 9.52 35.30 45.01
N GLU A 388 9.98 34.99 46.21
CA GLU A 388 9.85 33.63 46.74
C GLU A 388 8.38 33.35 47.04
N VAL A 389 7.90 32.20 46.58
CA VAL A 389 6.49 31.82 46.71
C VAL A 389 6.42 30.44 47.36
N GLU A 390 5.65 30.33 48.44
CA GLU A 390 5.35 29.04 49.06
C GLU A 390 4.27 28.31 48.25
N ALA A 391 4.62 27.16 47.69
CA ALA A 391 3.73 26.31 46.92
C ALA A 391 3.49 25.00 47.67
N GLU A 392 2.22 24.75 48.01
CA GLU A 392 1.76 23.48 48.56
C GLU A 392 1.11 22.65 47.45
N PHE A 393 1.79 21.60 47.00
CA PHE A 393 1.29 20.72 45.94
C PHE A 393 0.34 19.68 46.55
N MET A 394 -0.87 19.61 46.02
CA MET A 394 -1.94 18.74 46.53
C MET A 394 -2.53 17.88 45.42
N TYR A 395 -3.15 16.77 45.81
CA TYR A 395 -3.90 15.94 44.89
C TYR A 395 -5.14 15.32 45.52
N THR A 396 -6.12 15.02 44.68
CA THR A 396 -7.37 14.35 45.06
C THR A 396 -7.58 13.16 44.15
N VAL A 397 -8.04 12.05 44.71
CA VAL A 397 -8.30 10.78 44.00
C VAL A 397 -9.75 10.40 44.20
N LYS A 398 -10.49 10.24 43.11
CA LYS A 398 -11.88 9.78 43.10
C LYS A 398 -12.01 8.53 42.27
N TRP A 399 -12.68 7.51 42.80
CA TRP A 399 -12.89 6.24 42.10
C TRP A 399 -14.34 6.14 41.64
N LYS A 400 -14.55 5.72 40.40
CA LYS A 400 -15.88 5.59 39.79
C LYS A 400 -16.00 4.26 39.06
N GLU A 401 -17.07 3.52 39.30
CA GLU A 401 -17.29 2.25 38.61
C GLU A 401 -17.80 2.49 37.18
N THR A 402 -17.34 1.68 36.21
CA THR A 402 -17.81 1.70 34.81
C THR A 402 -18.15 0.31 34.30
N ALA A 403 -19.14 0.27 33.41
CA ALA A 403 -19.55 -0.97 32.72
C ALA A 403 -18.66 -1.32 31.51
N THR A 404 -17.70 -0.46 31.15
CA THR A 404 -16.82 -0.64 29.99
C THR A 404 -15.85 -1.81 30.23
N PRO A 405 -15.80 -2.81 29.34
CA PRO A 405 -14.91 -3.95 29.49
C PRO A 405 -13.44 -3.55 29.24
N PHE A 406 -12.50 -4.30 29.81
CA PHE A 406 -11.06 -3.99 29.75
C PHE A 406 -10.52 -3.93 28.32
N GLU A 407 -11.04 -4.77 27.42
CA GLU A 407 -10.61 -4.83 26.03
C GLU A 407 -10.89 -3.52 25.27
N LYS A 408 -11.93 -2.77 25.69
CA LYS A 408 -12.33 -1.50 25.09
C LYS A 408 -11.78 -0.28 25.82
N ARG A 409 -10.91 -0.47 26.83
CA ARG A 409 -10.38 0.63 27.65
C ARG A 409 -9.66 1.71 26.84
N MET A 410 -9.09 1.30 25.69
CA MET A 410 -8.36 2.19 24.81
C MET A 410 -9.24 2.96 23.80
N ASP A 411 -10.53 2.63 23.71
CA ASP A 411 -11.45 3.24 22.74
C ASP A 411 -11.69 4.72 23.03
N LYS A 412 -11.72 5.14 24.29
CA LYS A 412 -11.81 6.58 24.66
C LYS A 412 -10.72 7.39 23.98
N TYR A 413 -9.53 6.83 23.99
CA TYR A 413 -8.32 7.48 23.57
C TYR A 413 -8.15 7.48 22.04
N SER A 414 -8.77 6.53 21.34
CA SER A 414 -8.93 6.60 19.88
C SER A 414 -10.07 7.54 19.49
N GLN A 415 -11.16 7.59 20.25
CA GLN A 415 -12.33 8.45 19.98
C GLN A 415 -12.08 9.94 20.21
N SER A 416 -11.33 10.30 21.24
CA SER A 416 -10.92 11.69 21.49
C SER A 416 -10.02 12.24 20.38
N SER A 417 -9.34 11.36 19.65
CA SER A 417 -8.58 11.70 18.46
C SER A 417 -9.45 11.77 17.18
N SER A 418 -10.52 10.96 17.12
CA SER A 418 -11.49 10.92 16.02
C SER A 418 -12.75 11.72 16.37
N LEU A 419 -12.67 13.05 16.43
CA LEU A 419 -13.87 13.87 16.60
C LEU A 419 -14.82 13.62 15.40
N PRO A 420 -16.13 13.32 15.58
CA PRO A 420 -17.04 12.90 14.51
C PRO A 420 -17.12 13.86 13.31
N HIS A 421 -17.00 15.17 13.55
CA HIS A 421 -17.02 16.20 12.50
C HIS A 421 -15.82 16.12 11.55
N HIS A 422 -14.69 15.55 11.99
CA HIS A 422 -13.53 15.38 11.11
C HIS A 422 -13.66 14.13 10.23
N LEU A 423 -14.36 13.07 10.67
CA LEU A 423 -14.51 11.84 9.89
C LEU A 423 -15.26 12.08 8.56
N GLU A 424 -16.31 12.91 8.61
CA GLU A 424 -17.05 13.32 7.40
C GLU A 424 -16.15 14.11 6.43
N ILE A 425 -15.28 14.98 6.96
CA ILE A 425 -14.32 15.75 6.18
C ILE A 425 -13.25 14.81 5.57
N HIS A 426 -12.78 13.81 6.33
CA HIS A 426 -11.85 12.79 5.82
C HIS A 426 -12.47 11.98 4.68
N TRP A 427 -13.67 11.43 4.86
CA TRP A 427 -14.36 10.68 3.80
C TRP A 427 -14.66 11.53 2.57
N PHE A 428 -15.08 12.79 2.77
CA PHE A 428 -15.30 13.72 1.66
C PHE A 428 -14.01 14.05 0.90
N SER A 429 -12.90 14.26 1.63
CA SER A 429 -11.57 14.44 1.06
C SER A 429 -11.11 13.22 0.25
N ILE A 430 -11.30 12.01 0.78
CA ILE A 430 -10.87 10.76 0.13
C ILE A 430 -11.69 10.50 -1.13
N ILE A 431 -13.01 10.68 -1.06
CA ILE A 431 -13.88 10.53 -2.23
C ILE A 431 -13.46 11.55 -3.29
N ASN A 432 -13.24 12.81 -2.91
CA ASN A 432 -12.86 13.85 -3.83
C ASN A 432 -11.47 13.60 -4.46
N SER A 433 -10.49 13.16 -3.67
CA SER A 433 -9.14 12.80 -4.15
C SER A 433 -9.20 11.57 -5.05
N CYS A 434 -9.90 10.51 -4.65
CA CYS A 434 -10.05 9.29 -5.44
C CYS A 434 -10.77 9.55 -6.76
N VAL A 435 -11.87 10.31 -6.75
CA VAL A 435 -12.60 10.69 -7.97
C VAL A 435 -11.73 11.55 -8.88
N THR A 436 -11.05 12.57 -8.33
CA THR A 436 -10.16 13.44 -9.11
C THR A 436 -9.04 12.65 -9.75
N VAL A 437 -8.41 11.75 -8.99
CA VAL A 437 -7.35 10.88 -9.50
C VAL A 437 -7.88 9.94 -10.57
N LEU A 438 -8.99 9.23 -10.34
CA LEU A 438 -9.56 8.30 -11.32
C LEU A 438 -9.94 9.00 -12.63
N LEU A 439 -10.50 10.22 -12.54
CA LEU A 439 -10.82 11.03 -13.71
C LEU A 439 -9.56 11.49 -14.44
N LEU A 440 -8.53 11.94 -13.71
CA LEU A 440 -7.29 12.43 -14.31
C LEU A 440 -6.47 11.29 -14.92
N THR A 441 -6.35 10.15 -14.24
CA THR A 441 -5.72 8.94 -14.77
C THR A 441 -6.51 8.39 -15.93
N GLY A 442 -7.85 8.36 -15.85
CA GLY A 442 -8.71 7.91 -16.94
C GLY A 442 -8.57 8.79 -18.17
N PHE A 443 -8.61 10.10 -18.00
CA PHE A 443 -8.42 11.07 -19.08
C PHE A 443 -7.05 10.92 -19.74
N LEU A 444 -5.98 10.97 -18.97
CA LEU A 444 -4.63 10.85 -19.52
C LEU A 444 -4.36 9.44 -20.08
N ALA A 445 -5.00 8.38 -19.56
CA ALA A 445 -4.92 7.03 -20.13
C ALA A 445 -5.63 6.95 -21.48
N THR A 446 -6.79 7.61 -21.63
CA THR A 446 -7.47 7.69 -22.93
C THR A 446 -6.64 8.47 -23.94
N ILE A 447 -5.95 9.54 -23.52
CA ILE A 447 -5.01 10.28 -24.39
C ILE A 447 -3.87 9.34 -24.80
N LEU A 448 -3.17 8.73 -23.84
CA LEU A 448 -2.04 7.85 -24.13
C LEU A 448 -2.43 6.69 -25.04
N MET A 449 -3.54 5.99 -24.74
CA MET A 449 -4.04 4.88 -25.58
C MET A 449 -4.49 5.36 -26.96
N ARG A 450 -5.09 6.54 -27.07
CA ARG A 450 -5.49 7.10 -28.36
C ARG A 450 -4.28 7.48 -29.21
N VAL A 451 -3.27 8.12 -28.60
CA VAL A 451 -2.04 8.51 -29.29
C VAL A 451 -1.25 7.25 -29.66
N LEU A 452 -1.05 6.30 -28.74
CA LEU A 452 -0.41 5.01 -29.02
C LEU A 452 -1.13 4.25 -30.13
N LYS A 453 -2.46 4.13 -30.08
CA LYS A 453 -3.22 3.45 -31.14
C LYS A 453 -3.06 4.16 -32.48
N ASN A 454 -3.09 5.48 -32.49
CA ASN A 454 -2.89 6.26 -33.71
C ASN A 454 -1.48 6.08 -34.28
N ASP A 455 -0.46 6.07 -33.41
CA ASP A 455 0.93 5.80 -33.76
C ASP A 455 1.10 4.38 -34.30
N PHE A 456 0.56 3.36 -33.64
CA PHE A 456 0.62 1.97 -34.13
C PHE A 456 -0.06 1.81 -35.50
N VAL A 457 -1.21 2.45 -35.72
CA VAL A 457 -1.88 2.42 -37.04
C VAL A 457 -1.06 3.16 -38.09
N LYS A 458 -0.46 4.30 -37.75
CA LYS A 458 0.43 5.03 -38.65
C LYS A 458 1.63 4.16 -39.07
N TYR A 459 2.34 3.59 -38.11
CA TYR A 459 3.53 2.78 -38.39
C TYR A 459 3.21 1.43 -39.06
N ALA A 460 2.03 0.85 -38.83
CA ALA A 460 1.59 -0.35 -39.54
C ALA A 460 1.32 -0.07 -41.02
N HIS A 461 0.79 1.10 -41.36
CA HIS A 461 0.62 1.53 -42.74
C HIS A 461 1.96 1.92 -43.41
N ASP A 462 2.88 2.54 -42.66
CA ASP A 462 4.21 2.89 -43.18
C ASP A 462 5.04 1.64 -43.54
N GLU A 463 4.85 0.50 -42.86
CA GLU A 463 5.46 -0.80 -43.21
C GLU A 463 4.95 -1.39 -44.54
N GLU A 464 3.71 -1.08 -44.94
CA GLU A 464 3.13 -1.54 -46.21
C GLU A 464 3.57 -0.67 -47.41
N SER A 465 4.05 0.57 -47.16
CA SER A 465 4.44 1.54 -48.19
C SER A 465 5.97 1.71 -48.31
N ALA A 466 6.71 0.60 -48.35
CA ALA A 466 8.16 0.45 -48.17
C ALA A 466 9.14 1.24 -49.07
N GLU A 467 8.77 2.36 -49.70
CA GLU A 467 9.68 3.22 -50.46
C GLU A 467 9.51 4.69 -50.00
N ASP A 468 10.53 5.20 -49.30
CA ASP A 468 10.85 6.63 -49.08
C ASP A 468 10.24 7.43 -47.90
N GLN A 469 9.65 6.83 -46.85
CA GLN A 469 9.34 7.59 -45.61
C GLN A 469 10.39 7.37 -44.51
N GLU A 470 11.07 8.45 -44.12
CA GLU A 470 11.97 8.49 -42.97
C GLU A 470 11.23 8.03 -41.70
N GLU A 471 11.68 6.93 -41.10
CA GLU A 471 11.20 6.47 -39.79
C GLU A 471 11.25 7.65 -38.80
N SER A 472 10.09 8.07 -38.26
CA SER A 472 10.00 9.24 -37.37
C SER A 472 9.49 8.82 -35.99
N GLY A 473 9.90 9.53 -34.94
CA GLY A 473 9.40 9.33 -33.58
C GLY A 473 10.10 8.19 -32.83
N TRP A 474 9.38 7.52 -31.91
CA TRP A 474 10.00 6.55 -31.00
C TRP A 474 10.51 5.28 -31.72
N LYS A 475 9.98 4.91 -32.90
CA LYS A 475 10.48 3.76 -33.69
C LYS A 475 11.94 4.00 -34.17
N LEU A 476 12.27 5.25 -34.50
CA LEU A 476 13.57 5.67 -35.01
C LEU A 476 14.73 5.46 -34.03
N ILE A 477 14.43 5.51 -32.73
CA ILE A 477 15.44 5.42 -31.66
C ILE A 477 15.60 3.99 -31.11
N HIS A 478 15.01 2.97 -31.76
CA HIS A 478 15.08 1.57 -31.32
C HIS A 478 16.52 1.09 -31.05
N GLY A 479 17.48 1.61 -31.81
CA GLY A 479 18.92 1.31 -31.66
C GLY A 479 19.63 2.02 -30.50
N ASP A 480 19.00 2.98 -29.81
CA ASP A 480 19.64 3.77 -28.74
C ASP A 480 18.88 3.72 -27.38
N VAL A 481 17.64 3.25 -27.37
CA VAL A 481 16.75 3.28 -26.18
C VAL A 481 17.26 2.44 -25.02
N PHE A 482 17.85 1.28 -25.29
CA PHE A 482 18.35 0.37 -24.25
C PHE A 482 19.81 0.65 -23.86
N ARG A 483 20.37 1.77 -24.30
CA ARG A 483 21.71 2.18 -23.91
C ARG A 483 21.76 2.42 -22.40
N TYR A 484 22.74 1.81 -21.76
CA TYR A 484 22.85 1.88 -20.31
C TYR A 484 23.08 3.31 -19.79
N PRO A 485 22.53 3.65 -18.60
CA PRO A 485 22.61 4.99 -18.06
C PRO A 485 24.03 5.38 -17.66
N LYS A 486 24.34 6.67 -17.74
CA LYS A 486 25.52 7.27 -17.10
C LYS A 486 25.48 6.96 -15.59
N CYS A 487 26.63 6.66 -14.99
CA CYS A 487 26.73 6.32 -13.56
C CYS A 487 25.86 5.12 -13.13
N MET A 488 25.94 3.99 -13.85
CA MET A 488 25.19 2.75 -13.59
C MET A 488 25.15 2.30 -12.13
N SER A 489 26.27 2.45 -11.40
CA SER A 489 26.34 2.05 -9.99
C SER A 489 25.46 2.90 -9.08
N LEU A 490 25.44 4.22 -9.28
CA LEU A 490 24.56 5.10 -8.49
C LEU A 490 23.10 4.80 -8.80
N PHE A 491 22.78 4.56 -10.07
CA PHE A 491 21.42 4.24 -10.50
C PHE A 491 20.92 2.93 -9.90
N ALA A 492 21.73 1.86 -9.99
CA ALA A 492 21.40 0.56 -9.41
C ALA A 492 21.26 0.63 -7.88
N ALA A 493 22.15 1.37 -7.21
CA ALA A 493 22.06 1.62 -5.77
C ALA A 493 20.78 2.40 -5.38
N ALA A 494 20.39 3.39 -6.17
CA ALA A 494 19.15 4.16 -5.95
C ALA A 494 17.89 3.30 -6.13
N VAL A 495 17.85 2.47 -7.17
CA VAL A 495 16.75 1.52 -7.41
C VAL A 495 16.67 0.47 -6.30
N GLY A 496 17.81 -0.06 -5.83
CA GLY A 496 17.81 -1.01 -4.72
C GLY A 496 17.37 -0.40 -3.40
N SER A 497 17.87 0.79 -3.07
CA SER A 497 17.46 1.55 -1.87
C SER A 497 15.98 1.90 -1.91
N GLY A 498 15.46 2.33 -3.06
CA GLY A 498 14.04 2.62 -3.22
C GLY A 498 13.15 1.38 -3.13
N THR A 499 13.61 0.22 -3.61
CA THR A 499 12.89 -1.06 -3.44
C THR A 499 12.85 -1.50 -1.97
N GLN A 500 13.93 -1.27 -1.21
CA GLN A 500 13.95 -1.51 0.23
C GLN A 500 12.93 -0.63 0.97
N LEU A 501 12.89 0.67 0.65
CA LEU A 501 11.95 1.60 1.29
C LEU A 501 10.50 1.32 0.91
N PHE A 502 10.26 0.91 -0.35
CA PHE A 502 8.95 0.47 -0.80
C PHE A 502 8.46 -0.76 -0.02
N THR A 503 9.30 -1.80 0.07
CA THR A 503 8.96 -3.03 0.81
C THR A 503 8.76 -2.75 2.29
N LEU A 504 9.62 -1.96 2.93
CA LEU A 504 9.45 -1.51 4.32
C LEU A 504 8.08 -0.85 4.53
N THR A 505 7.71 0.09 3.65
CA THR A 505 6.47 0.85 3.78
C THR A 505 5.26 -0.07 3.66
N VAL A 506 5.27 -1.01 2.70
CA VAL A 506 4.21 -2.01 2.54
C VAL A 506 4.10 -2.90 3.79
N PHE A 507 5.21 -3.39 4.34
CA PHE A 507 5.18 -4.21 5.56
C PHE A 507 4.62 -3.45 6.77
N ILE A 508 5.01 -2.17 6.95
CA ILE A 508 4.45 -1.33 8.01
C ILE A 508 2.94 -1.18 7.85
N PHE A 509 2.45 -0.94 6.63
CA PHE A 509 1.01 -0.88 6.39
C PHE A 509 0.29 -2.19 6.70
N VAL A 510 0.86 -3.34 6.30
CA VAL A 510 0.27 -4.65 6.61
C VAL A 510 0.18 -4.86 8.12
N LEU A 511 1.22 -4.56 8.89
CA LEU A 511 1.19 -4.66 10.35
C LEU A 511 0.20 -3.68 10.99
N ALA A 512 0.07 -2.48 10.42
CA ALA A 512 -0.93 -1.50 10.85
C ALA A 512 -2.36 -1.98 10.61
N LEU A 513 -2.64 -2.61 9.46
CA LEU A 513 -3.94 -3.18 9.11
C LEU A 513 -4.30 -4.41 9.97
N VAL A 514 -3.32 -5.22 10.35
CA VAL A 514 -3.50 -6.34 11.30
C VAL A 514 -3.79 -5.84 12.72
N GLY A 515 -3.49 -4.58 13.02
CA GLY A 515 -3.75 -3.97 14.32
C GLY A 515 -2.60 -4.11 15.31
N VAL A 516 -1.38 -4.42 14.85
CA VAL A 516 -0.20 -4.53 15.73
C VAL A 516 0.14 -3.19 16.39
N PHE A 517 -0.11 -2.09 15.68
CA PHE A 517 0.10 -0.72 16.18
C PHE A 517 -1.16 -0.18 16.87
N TYR A 518 -1.44 -0.68 18.07
CA TYR A 518 -2.39 0.02 18.94
C TYR A 518 -1.80 1.40 19.28
N PRO A 519 -2.60 2.50 19.28
CA PRO A 519 -2.06 3.87 19.40
C PRO A 519 -1.27 4.15 20.68
N TYR A 520 -1.35 3.23 21.65
CA TYR A 520 -0.78 3.35 22.98
C TYR A 520 0.21 2.24 23.32
N ASN A 521 0.51 1.32 22.39
CA ASN A 521 1.65 0.44 22.53
C ASN A 521 2.93 1.26 22.27
N ARG A 522 3.54 1.74 23.35
CA ARG A 522 4.60 2.76 23.31
C ARG A 522 5.78 2.27 22.46
N GLY A 523 6.19 3.08 21.50
CA GLY A 523 7.37 2.78 20.67
C GLY A 523 7.22 1.59 19.71
N ALA A 524 6.05 0.96 19.59
CA ALA A 524 5.84 -0.19 18.71
C ALA A 524 6.15 0.14 17.24
N VAL A 525 5.74 1.32 16.76
CA VAL A 525 6.04 1.77 15.40
C VAL A 525 7.54 1.95 15.18
N PHE A 526 8.26 2.58 16.13
CA PHE A 526 9.70 2.79 16.02
C PHE A 526 10.50 1.48 16.09
N THR A 527 10.12 0.55 16.96
CA THR A 527 10.74 -0.79 16.99
C THR A 527 10.51 -1.55 15.69
N ALA A 528 9.28 -1.57 15.18
CA ALA A 528 8.96 -2.21 13.91
C ALA A 528 9.73 -1.58 12.75
N LEU A 529 9.86 -0.25 12.70
CA LEU A 529 10.67 0.44 11.69
C LEU A 529 12.13 -0.03 11.70
N VAL A 530 12.78 -0.09 12.87
CA VAL A 530 14.18 -0.53 12.97
C VAL A 530 14.34 -2.00 12.56
N VAL A 531 13.46 -2.88 13.05
CA VAL A 531 13.53 -4.32 12.76
C VAL A 531 13.25 -4.60 11.29
N ILE A 532 12.16 -4.06 10.73
CA ILE A 532 11.80 -4.28 9.33
C ILE A 532 12.84 -3.67 8.39
N TYR A 533 13.39 -2.49 8.72
CA TYR A 533 14.48 -1.90 7.94
C TYR A 533 15.71 -2.82 7.88
N ALA A 534 16.09 -3.40 9.03
CA ALA A 534 17.20 -4.34 9.09
C ALA A 534 16.93 -5.59 8.24
N LEU A 535 15.70 -6.13 8.30
CA LEU A 535 15.31 -7.32 7.56
C LEU A 535 15.21 -7.07 6.04
N THR A 536 14.66 -5.94 5.60
CA THR A 536 14.51 -5.61 4.17
C THR A 536 15.83 -5.25 3.49
N SER A 537 16.92 -5.05 4.24
CA SER A 537 18.26 -4.76 3.68
C SER A 537 18.77 -5.82 2.69
N GLY A 538 18.40 -7.09 2.88
CA GLY A 538 18.71 -8.16 1.93
C GLY A 538 18.06 -7.95 0.55
N ILE A 539 16.83 -7.43 0.52
CA ILE A 539 16.11 -7.09 -0.73
C ILE A 539 16.85 -5.94 -1.45
N ALA A 540 17.33 -4.95 -0.69
CA ALA A 540 18.14 -3.85 -1.23
C ALA A 540 19.41 -4.38 -1.91
N GLY A 541 20.14 -5.28 -1.23
CA GLY A 541 21.37 -5.88 -1.72
C GLY A 541 21.15 -6.72 -2.98
N TYR A 542 20.10 -7.55 -2.97
CA TYR A 542 19.70 -8.38 -4.11
C TYR A 542 19.36 -7.54 -5.33
N THR A 543 18.42 -6.59 -5.17
CA THR A 543 17.93 -5.78 -6.29
C THR A 543 18.99 -4.84 -6.84
N ALA A 544 19.80 -4.21 -6.00
CA ALA A 544 20.89 -3.35 -6.47
C ALA A 544 21.98 -4.15 -7.20
N THR A 545 22.37 -5.31 -6.68
CA THR A 545 23.46 -6.09 -7.26
C THR A 545 23.04 -6.82 -8.52
N SER A 546 21.87 -7.46 -8.51
CA SER A 546 21.30 -8.10 -9.69
C SER A 546 21.15 -7.11 -10.84
N PHE A 547 20.58 -5.93 -10.57
CA PHE A 547 20.41 -4.90 -11.59
C PHE A 547 21.74 -4.31 -12.08
N TYR A 548 22.74 -4.17 -11.19
CA TYR A 548 24.07 -3.72 -11.59
C TYR A 548 24.82 -4.73 -12.47
N CYS A 549 24.71 -6.02 -12.16
CA CYS A 549 25.27 -7.10 -12.97
C CYS A 549 24.55 -7.23 -14.32
N GLN A 550 23.23 -7.03 -14.35
CA GLN A 550 22.44 -6.91 -15.58
C GLN A 550 22.94 -5.80 -16.51
N LEU A 551 23.44 -4.70 -15.95
CA LEU A 551 24.04 -3.58 -16.68
C LEU A 551 25.55 -3.80 -16.97
N GLU A 552 26.03 -5.04 -16.97
CA GLU A 552 27.44 -5.42 -17.22
C GLU A 552 28.44 -4.81 -16.20
N GLY A 553 27.96 -4.50 -15.00
CA GLY A 553 28.78 -3.96 -13.91
C GLY A 553 29.67 -5.00 -13.23
N LEU A 554 30.99 -4.83 -13.30
CA LEU A 554 31.96 -5.76 -12.68
C LEU A 554 32.18 -5.52 -11.17
N ASN A 555 32.15 -4.26 -10.73
CA ASN A 555 32.51 -3.85 -9.37
C ASN A 555 31.34 -3.91 -8.38
N TRP A 556 30.71 -5.09 -8.26
CA TRP A 556 29.48 -5.29 -7.48
C TRP A 556 29.63 -4.96 -5.98
N VAL A 557 30.80 -5.17 -5.39
CA VAL A 557 31.07 -4.84 -3.97
C VAL A 557 30.97 -3.33 -3.73
N ARG A 558 31.51 -2.52 -4.64
CA ARG A 558 31.44 -1.05 -4.54
C ARG A 558 30.01 -0.56 -4.70
N ASN A 559 29.26 -1.19 -5.61
CA ASN A 559 27.84 -0.91 -5.77
C ASN A 559 27.05 -1.22 -4.50
N LEU A 560 27.32 -2.38 -3.88
CA LEU A 560 26.66 -2.79 -2.65
C LEU A 560 26.94 -1.84 -1.48
N LEU A 561 28.19 -1.40 -1.32
CA LEU A 561 28.56 -0.41 -0.31
C LEU A 561 27.86 0.93 -0.56
N LEU A 562 27.76 1.35 -1.82
CA LEU A 562 27.01 2.55 -2.18
C LEU A 562 25.52 2.43 -1.83
N THR A 563 24.89 1.28 -2.10
CA THR A 563 23.49 1.01 -1.72
C THR A 563 23.27 1.14 -0.21
N GLY A 564 24.14 0.54 0.59
CA GLY A 564 24.06 0.63 2.05
C GLY A 564 24.23 2.07 2.58
N CYS A 565 25.08 2.87 1.93
CA CYS A 565 25.34 4.24 2.35
C CYS A 565 24.37 5.28 1.78
N LEU A 566 23.64 4.98 0.69
CA LEU A 566 22.86 5.97 -0.04
C LEU A 566 21.73 6.59 0.80
N PHE A 567 20.98 5.76 1.54
CA PHE A 567 19.96 6.23 2.47
C PHE A 567 20.48 6.36 3.90
N CYS A 568 21.25 5.39 4.41
CA CYS A 568 21.75 5.43 5.78
C CYS A 568 22.74 6.57 6.03
N GLY A 569 23.55 6.96 5.04
CA GLY A 569 24.56 8.01 5.19
C GLY A 569 23.93 9.37 5.52
N PRO A 570 23.04 9.91 4.67
CA PRO A 570 22.30 11.13 4.96
C PRO A 570 21.48 11.03 6.26
N LEU A 571 20.82 9.89 6.51
CA LEU A 571 20.06 9.67 7.75
C LEU A 571 20.95 9.77 9.00
N PHE A 572 22.13 9.15 8.97
CA PHE A 572 23.10 9.18 10.05
C PHE A 572 23.66 10.58 10.28
N LEU A 573 23.99 11.33 9.22
CA LEU A 573 24.47 12.70 9.34
C LEU A 573 23.41 13.62 9.95
N THR A 574 22.16 13.53 9.49
CA THR A 574 21.04 14.27 10.07
C THR A 574 20.84 13.87 11.52
N PHE A 575 20.86 12.57 11.84
CA PHE A 575 20.76 12.08 13.22
C PHE A 575 21.86 12.64 14.12
N CYS A 576 23.13 12.62 13.69
CA CYS A 576 24.24 13.18 14.45
C CYS A 576 24.05 14.67 14.73
N PHE A 577 23.62 15.44 13.72
CA PHE A 577 23.31 16.86 13.88
C PHE A 577 22.17 17.08 14.88
N LEU A 578 21.02 16.42 14.69
CA LEU A 578 19.85 16.58 15.55
C LEU A 578 20.11 16.11 16.99
N ASN A 579 20.84 15.01 17.16
CA ASN A 579 21.20 14.52 18.49
C ASN A 579 22.16 15.49 19.20
N THR A 580 23.06 16.16 18.46
CA THR A 580 23.92 17.22 19.03
C THR A 580 23.09 18.41 19.50
N VAL A 581 22.09 18.84 18.72
CA VAL A 581 21.14 19.88 19.12
C VAL A 581 20.34 19.44 20.35
N ALA A 582 19.86 18.20 20.39
CA ALA A 582 19.11 17.67 21.53
C ALA A 582 19.93 17.67 22.83
N ILE A 583 21.21 17.29 22.74
CA ILE A 583 22.15 17.31 23.87
C ILE A 583 22.38 18.76 24.34
N ALA A 584 22.55 19.71 23.42
CA ALA A 584 22.75 21.11 23.76
C ALA A 584 21.55 21.72 24.52
N TYR A 585 20.33 21.25 24.22
CA TYR A 585 19.11 21.64 24.93
C TYR A 585 18.80 20.75 26.14
N THR A 586 19.59 19.71 26.45
CA THR A 586 19.27 18.71 27.49
C THR A 586 17.89 18.06 27.35
N ALA A 587 17.41 17.91 26.12
CA ALA A 587 16.10 17.37 25.83
C ALA A 587 16.04 15.83 25.98
N THR A 588 14.89 15.28 26.34
CA THR A 588 14.64 13.83 26.42
C THR A 588 14.68 13.14 25.05
N ALA A 589 14.53 13.92 23.98
CA ALA A 589 14.76 13.48 22.60
C ALA A 589 16.22 13.11 22.31
N ALA A 590 17.19 13.51 23.16
CA ALA A 590 18.56 13.08 23.04
C ALA A 590 18.69 11.58 23.33
N LEU A 591 19.24 10.83 22.37
CA LEU A 591 19.48 9.41 22.57
C LEU A 591 20.74 9.20 23.43
N PRO A 592 20.66 8.35 24.46
CA PRO A 592 21.79 8.07 25.33
C PRO A 592 22.79 7.20 24.58
N PHE A 593 24.07 7.32 24.95
CA PHE A 593 25.16 6.61 24.27
C PHE A 593 24.92 5.10 24.15
N GLY A 594 24.35 4.46 25.19
CA GLY A 594 24.03 3.04 25.17
C GLY A 594 23.06 2.65 24.05
N THR A 595 22.02 3.44 23.79
CA THR A 595 21.06 3.17 22.71
C THR A 595 21.70 3.37 21.34
N ILE A 596 22.57 4.36 21.18
CA ILE A 596 23.32 4.57 19.93
C ILE A 596 24.18 3.34 19.63
N VAL A 597 24.89 2.80 20.62
CA VAL A 597 25.67 1.56 20.47
C VAL A 597 24.78 0.39 20.07
N VAL A 598 23.60 0.23 20.69
CA VAL A 598 22.64 -0.83 20.32
C VAL A 598 22.19 -0.70 18.85
N ILE A 599 21.89 0.50 18.37
CA ILE A 599 21.49 0.74 16.97
C ILE A 599 22.65 0.40 16.02
N VAL A 600 23.88 0.81 16.35
CA VAL A 600 25.08 0.47 15.56
C VAL A 600 25.33 -1.04 15.56
N LEU A 601 25.11 -1.73 16.68
CA LEU A 601 25.22 -3.19 16.75
C LEU A 601 24.16 -3.88 15.88
N ILE A 602 22.91 -3.43 15.90
CA ILE A 602 21.86 -3.96 15.01
C ILE A 602 22.26 -3.75 13.54
N TRP A 603 22.76 -2.56 13.20
CA TRP A 603 23.19 -2.25 11.84
C TRP A 603 24.38 -3.11 11.39
N THR A 604 25.39 -3.27 12.24
CA THR A 604 26.61 -4.04 11.91
C THR A 604 26.40 -5.56 11.94
N LEU A 605 25.59 -6.09 12.86
CA LEU A 605 25.39 -7.53 13.05
C LEU A 605 24.22 -8.11 12.25
N VAL A 606 23.23 -7.28 11.91
CA VAL A 606 22.02 -7.72 11.18
C VAL A 606 21.97 -7.08 9.81
N THR A 607 21.91 -5.75 9.73
CA THR A 607 21.67 -5.05 8.44
C THR A 607 22.81 -5.27 7.44
N SER A 608 24.07 -5.12 7.85
CA SER A 608 25.21 -5.26 6.95
C SER A 608 25.38 -6.71 6.43
N PRO A 609 25.32 -7.77 7.25
CA PRO A 609 25.37 -9.15 6.76
C PRO A 609 24.20 -9.50 5.83
N LEU A 610 22.96 -9.11 6.17
CA LEU A 610 21.82 -9.36 5.30
C LEU A 610 21.95 -8.65 3.95
N LEU A 611 22.44 -7.41 3.95
CA LEU A 611 22.74 -6.66 2.72
C LEU A 611 23.77 -7.43 1.85
N VAL A 612 24.83 -7.95 2.46
CA VAL A 612 25.87 -8.73 1.75
C VAL A 612 25.34 -10.06 1.23
N LEU A 613 24.57 -10.80 2.03
CA LEU A 613 23.93 -12.05 1.59
C LEU A 613 22.98 -11.79 0.41
N GLY A 614 22.18 -10.73 0.48
CA GLY A 614 21.34 -10.28 -0.63
C GLY A 614 22.17 -9.94 -1.86
N GLY A 615 23.28 -9.23 -1.70
CA GLY A 615 24.20 -8.89 -2.79
C GLY A 615 24.83 -10.12 -3.46
N ILE A 616 25.26 -11.12 -2.67
CA ILE A 616 25.80 -12.38 -3.19
C ILE A 616 24.72 -13.15 -3.97
N ALA A 617 23.50 -13.22 -3.44
CA ALA A 617 22.36 -13.83 -4.13
C ALA A 617 22.06 -13.10 -5.45
N GLY A 618 22.08 -11.76 -5.44
CA GLY A 618 21.86 -10.93 -6.63
C GLY A 618 22.93 -11.12 -7.70
N LYS A 619 24.20 -11.28 -7.30
CA LYS A 619 25.32 -11.58 -8.21
C LYS A 619 25.20 -12.96 -8.85
N ASN A 620 24.75 -13.95 -8.08
CA ASN A 620 24.63 -15.33 -8.55
C ASN A 620 23.38 -15.55 -9.41
N SER A 621 22.43 -14.60 -9.41
CA SER A 621 21.30 -14.60 -10.34
C SER A 621 21.81 -14.41 -11.76
N LYS A 622 21.64 -15.44 -12.61
CA LYS A 622 22.10 -15.47 -14.01
C LYS A 622 21.19 -14.66 -14.96
N ALA A 623 20.41 -13.72 -14.43
CA ALA A 623 19.50 -12.92 -15.24
C ALA A 623 20.31 -11.93 -16.09
N GLU A 624 20.49 -12.23 -17.37
CA GLU A 624 21.01 -11.26 -18.34
C GLU A 624 19.95 -10.20 -18.65
N PHE A 625 20.39 -8.96 -18.90
CA PHE A 625 19.45 -7.92 -19.33
C PHE A 625 18.99 -8.18 -20.76
N GLN A 626 17.83 -8.81 -20.91
CA GLN A 626 17.21 -9.04 -22.20
C GLN A 626 16.66 -7.72 -22.77
N ALA A 627 17.47 -7.02 -23.57
CA ALA A 627 17.04 -5.89 -24.37
C ALA A 627 16.28 -6.37 -25.63
N PRO A 628 15.05 -5.90 -25.88
CA PRO A 628 14.29 -6.25 -27.09
C PRO A 628 14.98 -5.89 -28.41
N CYS A 629 15.83 -4.85 -28.40
CA CYS A 629 16.53 -4.35 -29.59
C CYS A 629 18.03 -4.25 -29.30
N ARG A 630 18.85 -4.55 -30.30
CA ARG A 630 20.31 -4.39 -30.21
C ARG A 630 20.68 -2.91 -30.32
N THR A 631 21.63 -2.47 -29.48
CA THR A 631 22.11 -1.09 -29.52
C THR A 631 23.13 -0.85 -30.63
N THR A 632 23.05 0.30 -31.30
CA THR A 632 24.03 0.75 -32.29
C THR A 632 25.34 1.21 -31.62
N LYS A 633 26.40 1.37 -32.41
CA LYS A 633 27.73 1.74 -31.90
C LYS A 633 27.83 3.22 -31.52
N TYR A 634 27.16 4.10 -32.26
CA TYR A 634 27.21 5.54 -32.06
C TYR A 634 25.82 6.06 -31.69
N PRO A 635 25.70 6.82 -30.59
CA PRO A 635 24.41 7.38 -30.18
C PRO A 635 23.96 8.44 -31.18
N ARG A 636 22.68 8.46 -31.51
CA ARG A 636 22.08 9.51 -32.32
C ARG A 636 22.05 10.86 -31.56
N GLU A 637 22.21 11.95 -32.29
CA GLU A 637 22.08 13.29 -31.74
C GLU A 637 20.63 13.58 -31.35
N ILE A 638 20.43 14.13 -30.15
CA ILE A 638 19.11 14.46 -29.62
C ILE A 638 18.69 15.83 -30.21
N PRO A 639 17.50 15.94 -30.82
CA PRO A 639 17.04 17.20 -31.38
C PRO A 639 16.87 18.27 -30.29
N PRO A 640 17.08 19.57 -30.60
CA PRO A 640 16.92 20.63 -29.62
C PRO A 640 15.45 20.73 -29.17
N LEU A 641 15.20 20.44 -27.90
CA LEU A 641 13.87 20.48 -27.30
C LEU A 641 13.53 21.92 -26.84
N PRO A 642 12.26 22.35 -26.97
CA PRO A 642 11.79 23.56 -26.31
C PRO A 642 12.01 23.51 -24.80
N TRP A 643 12.23 24.67 -24.16
CA TRP A 643 12.57 24.76 -22.73
C TRP A 643 11.60 23.97 -21.81
N TYR A 644 10.30 23.98 -22.11
CA TYR A 644 9.26 23.30 -21.33
C TYR A 644 9.30 21.77 -21.43
N ARG A 645 10.01 21.21 -22.42
CA ARG A 645 10.26 19.76 -22.57
C ARG A 645 11.60 19.34 -21.97
N GLY A 646 12.34 20.27 -21.37
CA GLY A 646 13.56 19.96 -20.62
C GLY A 646 13.28 19.14 -19.36
N THR A 647 14.34 18.59 -18.76
CA THR A 647 14.25 17.70 -17.60
C THR A 647 13.61 18.37 -16.39
N VAL A 648 14.00 19.61 -16.06
CA VAL A 648 13.52 20.30 -14.83
C VAL A 648 12.02 20.64 -14.90
N PRO A 649 11.48 21.26 -15.97
CA PRO A 649 10.04 21.52 -16.07
C PRO A 649 9.20 20.23 -16.08
N GLN A 650 9.67 19.17 -16.74
CA GLN A 650 8.98 17.89 -16.72
C GLN A 650 8.97 17.24 -15.33
N MET A 651 10.08 17.31 -14.59
CA MET A 651 10.12 16.83 -13.20
C MET A 651 9.12 17.61 -12.32
N ALA A 652 9.03 18.93 -12.50
CA ALA A 652 8.07 19.76 -11.78
C ALA A 652 6.62 19.37 -12.10
N MET A 653 6.30 19.19 -13.39
CA MET A 653 4.98 18.71 -13.81
C MET A 653 4.66 17.31 -13.27
N ALA A 654 5.65 16.41 -13.30
CA ALA A 654 5.49 15.03 -12.87
C ALA A 654 5.16 14.92 -11.38
N GLY A 655 5.81 15.74 -10.54
CA GLY A 655 5.66 15.68 -9.09
C GLY A 655 4.43 16.38 -8.56
N PHE A 656 3.96 17.43 -9.25
CA PHE A 656 2.82 18.24 -8.83
C PHE A 656 1.51 17.43 -8.81
N LEU A 657 1.28 16.58 -9.81
CA LEU A 657 0.04 15.81 -9.93
C LEU A 657 -0.13 14.77 -8.80
N PRO A 658 0.84 13.87 -8.53
CA PRO A 658 0.77 13.00 -7.37
C PRO A 658 0.68 13.77 -6.04
N PHE A 659 1.37 14.91 -5.91
CA PHE A 659 1.27 15.76 -4.72
C PHE A 659 -0.16 16.30 -4.51
N SER A 660 -0.80 16.78 -5.57
CA SER A 660 -2.18 17.29 -5.52
C SER A 660 -3.20 16.22 -5.11
N ALA A 661 -2.90 14.94 -5.32
CA ALA A 661 -3.76 13.85 -4.88
C ALA A 661 -3.66 13.59 -3.37
N ILE A 662 -2.51 13.86 -2.75
CA ILE A 662 -2.23 13.48 -1.36
C ILE A 662 -2.22 14.65 -0.36
N TYR A 663 -2.26 15.91 -0.82
CA TYR A 663 -1.98 17.07 0.04
C TYR A 663 -2.91 17.19 1.27
N ILE A 664 -4.18 16.77 1.15
CA ILE A 664 -5.13 16.83 2.27
C ILE A 664 -4.74 15.82 3.35
N GLU A 665 -4.42 14.59 2.97
CA GLU A 665 -4.00 13.55 3.91
C GLU A 665 -2.63 13.88 4.51
N LEU A 666 -1.74 14.48 3.72
CA LEU A 666 -0.45 14.97 4.20
C LEU A 666 -0.59 15.99 5.34
N TYR A 667 -1.59 16.88 5.29
CA TYR A 667 -1.90 17.79 6.39
C TYR A 667 -2.22 17.04 7.69
N TYR A 668 -3.06 16.00 7.60
CA TYR A 668 -3.46 15.21 8.76
C TYR A 668 -2.31 14.36 9.32
N ILE A 669 -1.46 13.82 8.44
CA ILE A 669 -0.21 13.16 8.85
C ILE A 669 0.67 14.15 9.61
N PHE A 670 0.86 15.37 9.09
CA PHE A 670 1.70 16.37 9.76
C PHE A 670 1.12 16.80 11.10
N ALA A 671 -0.20 17.02 11.16
CA ALA A 671 -0.90 17.34 12.40
C ALA A 671 -0.84 16.22 13.44
N SER A 672 -0.61 14.97 13.00
CA SER A 672 -0.49 13.83 13.91
C SER A 672 0.94 13.52 14.34
N VAL A 673 1.91 13.61 13.43
CA VAL A 673 3.32 13.36 13.72
C VAL A 673 3.95 14.53 14.49
N TRP A 674 3.57 15.77 14.15
CA TRP A 674 4.12 17.00 14.73
C TRP A 674 3.08 17.80 15.51
N GLY A 675 2.00 17.15 15.93
CA GLY A 675 1.00 17.73 16.81
C GLY A 675 0.46 16.69 17.79
N HIS A 676 -0.50 17.08 18.61
CA HIS A 676 -1.07 16.21 19.64
C HIS A 676 -2.28 15.40 19.17
N ARG A 677 -2.57 15.40 17.85
CA ARG A 677 -3.67 14.62 17.29
C ARG A 677 -3.20 13.22 16.96
N ILE A 678 -4.00 12.21 17.26
CA ILE A 678 -3.64 10.82 16.98
C ILE A 678 -4.39 10.39 15.73
N TYR A 679 -3.69 10.04 14.67
CA TYR A 679 -4.30 9.53 13.45
C TYR A 679 -4.41 8.01 13.54
N THR A 680 -5.62 7.51 13.80
CA THR A 680 -5.86 6.08 14.05
C THR A 680 -6.33 5.30 12.83
N ILE A 681 -6.63 5.96 11.70
CA ILE A 681 -7.25 5.33 10.53
C ILE A 681 -6.20 4.87 9.51
N TYR A 682 -5.42 3.86 9.88
CA TYR A 682 -4.37 3.29 9.01
C TYR A 682 -4.90 2.77 7.67
N SER A 683 -6.16 2.31 7.62
CA SER A 683 -6.80 1.81 6.39
C SER A 683 -6.94 2.89 5.32
N ILE A 684 -7.26 4.13 5.71
CA ILE A 684 -7.37 5.26 4.79
C ILE A 684 -5.99 5.61 4.24
N LEU A 685 -4.99 5.68 5.13
CA LEU A 685 -3.61 5.99 4.75
C LEU A 685 -3.06 4.97 3.74
N PHE A 686 -3.40 3.69 3.90
CA PHE A 686 -3.02 2.65 2.96
C PHE A 686 -3.67 2.84 1.57
N ILE A 687 -4.97 3.15 1.50
CA ILE A 687 -5.66 3.42 0.22
C ILE A 687 -5.00 4.60 -0.50
N VAL A 688 -4.72 5.69 0.22
CA VAL A 688 -4.08 6.88 -0.33
C VAL A 688 -2.66 6.58 -0.81
N PHE A 689 -1.93 5.72 -0.11
CA PHE A 689 -0.63 5.23 -0.55
C PHE A 689 -0.72 4.43 -1.87
N ILE A 690 -1.71 3.55 -2.04
CA ILE A 690 -1.92 2.84 -3.31
C ILE A 690 -2.25 3.82 -4.45
N ILE A 691 -3.12 4.80 -4.19
CA ILE A 691 -3.46 5.84 -5.17
C ILE A 691 -2.20 6.61 -5.59
N LEU A 692 -1.35 6.99 -4.64
CA LEU A 692 -0.08 7.67 -4.91
C LEU A 692 0.83 6.85 -5.84
N LEU A 693 0.96 5.55 -5.61
CA LEU A 693 1.77 4.66 -6.45
C LEU A 693 1.24 4.58 -7.88
N ILE A 694 -0.08 4.41 -8.04
CA ILE A 694 -0.74 4.32 -9.36
C ILE A 694 -0.54 5.62 -10.14
N VAL A 695 -0.80 6.78 -9.52
CA VAL A 695 -0.64 8.07 -10.18
C VAL A 695 0.81 8.32 -10.58
N THR A 696 1.75 8.01 -9.68
CA THR A 696 3.19 8.19 -9.95
C THR A 696 3.63 7.31 -11.12
N ALA A 697 3.28 6.01 -11.11
CA ALA A 697 3.60 5.09 -12.19
C ALA A 697 2.99 5.55 -13.53
N PHE A 698 1.77 6.06 -13.50
CA PHE A 698 1.07 6.46 -14.70
C PHE A 698 1.61 7.75 -15.32
N ILE A 699 1.86 8.80 -14.50
CA ILE A 699 2.45 10.06 -14.97
C ILE A 699 3.86 9.85 -15.51
N THR A 700 4.66 9.01 -14.85
CA THR A 700 6.01 8.68 -15.32
C THR A 700 5.98 7.97 -16.67
N VAL A 701 5.11 6.97 -16.86
CA VAL A 701 4.92 6.31 -18.16
C VAL A 701 4.52 7.32 -19.24
N ALA A 702 3.52 8.17 -18.99
CA ALA A 702 3.06 9.15 -19.97
C ALA A 702 4.17 10.14 -20.39
N LEU A 703 4.97 10.63 -19.43
CA LEU A 703 6.07 11.55 -19.73
C LEU A 703 7.23 10.85 -20.44
N THR A 704 7.53 9.59 -20.09
CA THR A 704 8.56 8.82 -20.82
C THR A 704 8.15 8.56 -22.26
N TYR A 705 6.85 8.33 -22.52
CA TYR A 705 6.34 8.21 -23.88
C TYR A 705 6.52 9.51 -24.67
N PHE A 706 6.13 10.66 -24.12
CA PHE A 706 6.32 11.95 -24.79
C PHE A 706 7.79 12.30 -25.02
N GLN A 707 8.69 11.84 -24.15
CA GLN A 707 10.13 11.96 -24.34
C GLN A 707 10.60 11.12 -25.54
N LEU A 708 10.23 9.84 -25.58
CA LEU A 708 10.61 8.93 -26.67
C LEU A 708 10.01 9.37 -28.01
N ALA A 709 8.78 9.88 -28.01
CA ALA A 709 8.15 10.45 -29.20
C ALA A 709 8.83 11.73 -29.70
N ALA A 710 9.63 12.39 -28.86
CA ALA A 710 10.47 13.52 -29.22
C ALA A 710 11.92 13.11 -29.55
N GLU A 711 12.15 11.82 -29.83
CA GLU A 711 13.44 11.25 -30.26
C GLU A 711 14.56 11.37 -29.21
N ASP A 712 14.19 11.52 -27.94
CA ASP A 712 15.13 11.53 -26.82
C ASP A 712 15.20 10.15 -26.14
N HIS A 713 16.36 9.50 -26.23
CA HIS A 713 16.63 8.17 -25.71
C HIS A 713 17.13 8.15 -24.23
N GLU A 714 17.43 9.31 -23.61
CA GLU A 714 17.97 9.39 -22.23
C GLU A 714 16.86 9.28 -21.16
N TRP A 715 16.04 8.23 -21.20
CA TRP A 715 14.84 8.08 -20.35
C TRP A 715 15.10 7.50 -18.95
N TRP A 716 16.24 6.80 -18.74
CA TRP A 716 16.55 6.08 -17.50
C TRP A 716 16.53 6.97 -16.25
N TRP A 717 17.38 8.01 -16.21
CA TRP A 717 17.41 8.95 -15.09
C TRP A 717 16.16 9.83 -15.06
N ARG A 718 15.64 10.24 -16.22
CA ARG A 718 14.47 11.12 -16.30
C ARG A 718 13.23 10.46 -15.71
N SER A 719 12.97 9.19 -16.01
CA SER A 719 11.86 8.42 -15.44
C SER A 719 11.96 8.28 -13.91
N PHE A 720 13.17 8.02 -13.38
CA PHE A 720 13.41 7.98 -11.94
C PHE A 720 13.19 9.35 -11.28
N LEU A 721 13.75 10.41 -11.86
CA LEU A 721 13.63 11.78 -11.33
C LEU A 721 12.18 12.30 -11.40
N CYS A 722 11.44 11.98 -12.46
CA CYS A 722 10.02 12.32 -12.59
C CYS A 722 9.15 11.61 -11.56
N GLY A 723 9.45 10.33 -11.25
CA GLY A 723 8.74 9.62 -10.18
C GLY A 723 9.09 10.14 -8.78
N GLY A 724 10.38 10.43 -8.55
CA GLY A 724 10.86 10.90 -7.25
C GLY A 724 10.47 12.35 -6.92
N SER A 725 10.23 13.20 -7.93
CA SER A 725 10.02 14.65 -7.72
C SER A 725 8.84 14.99 -6.81
N THR A 726 7.86 14.10 -6.63
CA THR A 726 6.81 14.25 -5.62
C THR A 726 7.38 14.47 -4.21
N GLY A 727 8.51 13.84 -3.85
CA GLY A 727 9.18 14.08 -2.57
C GLY A 727 9.66 15.52 -2.39
N LEU A 728 10.04 16.21 -3.47
CA LEU A 728 10.42 17.63 -3.42
C LEU A 728 9.22 18.54 -3.17
N PHE A 729 8.05 18.20 -3.74
CA PHE A 729 6.81 18.93 -3.47
C PHE A 729 6.33 18.74 -2.03
N ILE A 730 6.48 17.52 -1.48
CA ILE A 730 6.21 17.26 -0.06
C ILE A 730 7.11 18.14 0.82
N TYR A 731 8.41 18.24 0.50
CA TYR A 731 9.34 19.10 1.24
C TYR A 731 9.00 20.60 1.12
N ALA A 732 8.59 21.06 -0.07
CA ALA A 732 8.09 22.43 -0.25
C ALA A 732 6.82 22.69 0.58
N TYR A 733 5.93 21.69 0.68
CA TYR A 733 4.76 21.76 1.55
C TYR A 733 5.15 21.82 3.04
N CYS A 734 6.25 21.17 3.46
CA CYS A 734 6.77 21.32 4.83
C CYS A 734 7.07 22.79 5.17
N LEU A 735 7.61 23.58 4.23
CA LEU A 735 7.83 25.02 4.44
C LEU A 735 6.50 25.76 4.63
N TYR A 736 5.51 25.49 3.77
CA TYR A 736 4.18 26.08 3.92
C TYR A 736 3.52 25.71 5.26
N TYR A 737 3.58 24.43 5.63
CA TYR A 737 2.99 23.94 6.88
C TYR A 737 3.64 24.59 8.10
N TYR A 738 4.97 24.65 8.12
CA TYR A 738 5.73 25.23 9.23
C TYR A 738 5.40 26.70 9.47
N TYR A 739 5.38 27.52 8.41
CA TYR A 739 5.19 28.97 8.54
C TYR A 739 3.73 29.43 8.56
N ALA A 740 2.83 28.74 7.85
CA ALA A 740 1.46 29.23 7.65
C ALA A 740 0.39 28.43 8.41
N ARG A 741 0.73 27.24 8.93
CA ARG A 741 -0.26 26.34 9.56
C ARG A 741 0.09 25.88 10.95
N SER A 742 1.37 25.76 11.29
CA SER A 742 1.80 25.37 12.63
C SER A 742 2.21 26.57 13.47
N ASP A 743 1.92 26.50 14.76
CA ASP A 743 2.42 27.45 15.77
C ASP A 743 3.81 27.05 16.30
N MET A 744 4.52 26.18 15.58
CA MET A 744 5.85 25.68 15.96
C MET A 744 6.89 26.81 15.88
N SER A 745 7.72 26.93 16.90
CA SER A 745 8.76 27.97 16.96
C SER A 745 10.02 27.49 17.66
N GLY A 746 11.12 28.23 17.51
CA GLY A 746 12.39 27.94 18.18
C GLY A 746 13.30 26.98 17.41
N PHE A 747 14.60 27.18 17.59
CA PHE A 747 15.65 26.53 16.80
C PHE A 747 15.65 25.00 16.91
N MET A 748 15.42 24.45 18.11
CA MET A 748 15.37 23.00 18.31
C MET A 748 14.23 22.38 17.51
N GLN A 749 13.00 22.90 17.64
CA GLN A 749 11.83 22.41 16.91
C GLN A 749 12.00 22.55 15.39
N THR A 750 12.51 23.70 14.92
CA THR A 750 12.82 23.93 13.49
C THR A 750 13.79 22.87 12.95
N SER A 751 14.89 22.64 13.68
CA SER A 751 15.93 21.69 13.26
C SER A 751 15.37 20.27 13.17
N PHE A 752 14.64 19.82 14.19
CA PHE A 752 14.03 18.50 14.23
C PHE A 752 13.01 18.29 13.11
N PHE A 753 12.11 19.26 12.91
CA PHE A 753 11.10 19.22 11.87
C PHE A 753 11.72 19.12 10.48
N PHE A 754 12.55 20.09 10.09
CA PHE A 754 13.14 20.10 8.75
C PHE A 754 14.16 18.97 8.53
N GLY A 755 14.92 18.60 9.56
CA GLY A 755 15.89 17.51 9.49
C GLY A 755 15.23 16.16 9.20
N TYR A 756 14.28 15.74 10.04
CA TYR A 756 13.59 14.46 9.83
C TYR A 756 12.68 14.49 8.59
N MET A 757 12.03 15.62 8.28
CA MET A 757 11.25 15.73 7.06
C MET A 757 12.11 15.66 5.79
N ALA A 758 13.33 16.20 5.80
CA ALA A 758 14.26 16.05 4.68
C ALA A 758 14.60 14.57 4.44
N CYS A 759 14.85 13.80 5.51
CA CYS A 759 15.09 12.35 5.41
C CYS A 759 13.86 11.59 4.89
N ILE A 760 12.66 11.90 5.39
CA ILE A 760 11.41 11.28 4.95
C ILE A 760 11.15 11.60 3.47
N CYS A 761 11.27 12.87 3.07
CA CYS A 761 11.08 13.31 1.69
C CYS A 761 12.11 12.67 0.73
N TYR A 762 13.36 12.54 1.17
CA TYR A 762 14.39 11.81 0.43
C TYR A 762 14.06 10.31 0.28
N GLY A 763 13.51 9.70 1.33
CA GLY A 763 13.00 8.33 1.27
C GLY A 763 11.85 8.17 0.25
N PHE A 764 10.88 9.09 0.27
CA PHE A 764 9.81 9.15 -0.73
C PHE A 764 10.36 9.35 -2.15
N PHE A 765 11.38 10.19 -2.31
CA PHE A 765 12.02 10.43 -3.61
C PHE A 765 12.63 9.14 -4.18
N LEU A 766 13.37 8.37 -3.38
CA LEU A 766 13.97 7.10 -3.80
C LEU A 766 12.91 6.02 -4.09
N MET A 767 11.90 5.92 -3.22
CA MET A 767 10.81 4.95 -3.34
C MET A 767 9.96 5.22 -4.60
N LEU A 768 9.43 6.43 -4.74
CA LEU A 768 8.58 6.81 -5.87
C LEU A 768 9.36 6.88 -7.18
N GLY A 769 10.65 7.27 -7.13
CA GLY A 769 11.54 7.20 -8.29
C GLY A 769 11.75 5.78 -8.78
N THR A 770 11.88 4.81 -7.86
CA THR A 770 11.99 3.39 -8.22
C THR A 770 10.70 2.85 -8.82
N VAL A 771 9.54 3.20 -8.26
CA VAL A 771 8.22 2.81 -8.79
C VAL A 771 8.02 3.37 -10.19
N GLY A 772 8.33 4.66 -10.38
CA GLY A 772 8.25 5.32 -11.69
C GLY A 772 9.19 4.71 -12.73
N PHE A 773 10.44 4.44 -12.35
CA PHE A 773 11.40 3.78 -13.24
C PHE A 773 10.96 2.37 -13.64
N ARG A 774 10.52 1.55 -12.68
CA ARG A 774 10.08 0.16 -12.97
C ARG A 774 8.86 0.16 -13.89
N ALA A 775 7.90 1.06 -13.67
CA ALA A 775 6.74 1.23 -14.55
C ALA A 775 7.15 1.65 -15.97
N ALA A 776 8.05 2.63 -16.09
CA ALA A 776 8.60 3.06 -17.37
C ALA A 776 9.37 1.94 -18.08
N LEU A 777 10.20 1.17 -17.38
CA LEU A 777 10.96 0.06 -17.96
C LEU A 777 10.02 -1.03 -18.53
N LEU A 778 8.95 -1.37 -17.81
CA LEU A 778 7.94 -2.32 -18.31
C LEU A 778 7.25 -1.80 -19.57
N PHE A 779 6.89 -0.52 -19.58
CA PHE A 779 6.26 0.14 -20.72
C PHE A 779 7.18 0.19 -21.95
N VAL A 780 8.42 0.63 -21.78
CA VAL A 780 9.42 0.68 -22.85
C VAL A 780 9.66 -0.72 -23.42
N ARG A 781 9.89 -1.73 -22.56
CA ARG A 781 10.02 -3.12 -23.04
C ARG A 781 8.79 -3.59 -23.81
N HIS A 782 7.59 -3.23 -23.37
CA HIS A 782 6.35 -3.61 -24.06
C HIS A 782 6.25 -3.01 -25.46
N ILE A 783 6.58 -1.72 -25.61
CA ILE A 783 6.51 -1.01 -26.89
C ILE A 783 7.58 -1.50 -27.89
N TYR A 784 8.81 -1.73 -27.44
CA TYR A 784 9.87 -2.18 -28.35
C TYR A 784 9.81 -3.69 -28.65
N ARG A 785 9.17 -4.50 -27.81
CA ARG A 785 8.85 -5.90 -28.15
C ARG A 785 7.81 -6.03 -29.26
N SER A 786 6.96 -5.02 -29.47
CA SER A 786 5.94 -5.08 -30.53
C SER A 786 6.48 -4.62 -31.89
N ILE A 787 7.68 -4.03 -31.95
CA ILE A 787 8.36 -3.78 -33.22
C ILE A 787 9.00 -5.09 -33.68
N LYS A 788 8.72 -5.50 -34.92
CA LYS A 788 9.55 -6.51 -35.60
C LYS A 788 10.84 -5.82 -36.05
N CYS A 789 11.87 -5.88 -35.21
CA CYS A 789 13.22 -5.54 -35.66
C CYS A 789 13.77 -6.77 -36.38
N GLU A 790 14.05 -6.66 -37.68
CA GLU A 790 14.79 -7.67 -38.46
C GLU A 790 16.24 -7.80 -37.99
#